data_AF-A0A2S0URQ5-F1
#
_entry.id   AF-A0A2S0URQ5-F1
#
_cell.length_a   1.000
_cell.length_b   1.000
_cell.length_c   1.000
_cell.angle_alpha   90.00
_cell.angle_beta   90.00
_cell.angle_gamma   90.00
#
_symmetry.space_group_name_H-M   'P 1'
#
loop_
_entity.id
_entity.type
_entity.pdbx_description
1 polymer ?
#
loop_
_entity_poly.entity_id
_entity_poly.type
_entity_poly.pdbx_seq_one_letter_code
_entity_poly.pdbx_strand_id
1 'polypeptide(L)'
;MQLSITAGRPNAALPPFNGREGDRLRASCQSYEDFLILLDRAETARANDWLHWVDRAAVQRFPKDMDLVARWLLHEVLRGNTDIARTLRIVLLSLPEAEQDKPAILDALSRADFLLGHVEDGAARLARLTHFFDHDIRPVQAAQLRGLIAADQTDCALALVKDMAIPSHPDLMRAMLETFRAASQYRPLCDFVQAAGGIAALETPEDAYLYISALEALGRLSDCLGEGSALLSLYPANPHVAQVMRHVALRLDRLDEVTPLLLRSADAMAGEPAALELRALIALDADDYAKARAILKLFDDPAEESALRLRLTVATTDPATSPRAVRKAYRAYHALAVNHAGPEMQYASYLLNAARRPAQLQEALGVMQAALPRAGGNSYFHRLYLSLLIANRKPDTARAHLGSLSEGLRTSRLIREVELCFDQASGNHDGVRRAWRDHIAGGSFRVLAADTAAPTPASSAAKTSAALVTVFAVVFNGIDYLDAFFDHYRRLGVRQFVIVDNGSNDGTREYLCAQPDVIAYDQTDSFRASAHGVAWINPLIQTHAQGRWALFVDIDEHLVFPGSDQGRSIDDLARYGEQTGSGCFASFMLDMFATPASAAKGFAGHRYFDSGYLIFPGVLPPYRVVQGGVRGRLTGRQFLITKSPLVHVDPDVLFLENNHFHTHLPVAKVTTALLHYKFVGDATARFAEAVDRGEHFLGGRFYRDMLARLKGNGIRRGLWARSYRGVSQLTRMGLLDTTPDWDKWS
;
A
#
# COMPACT_ATOMS: atom_id res chain seq x y z
N MET A 1 -45.48 12.03 43.42
CA MET A 1 -44.07 12.04 43.84
C MET A 1 -43.39 13.21 43.14
N GLN A 2 -43.15 14.30 43.85
CA GLN A 2 -42.32 15.41 43.33
C GLN A 2 -40.87 14.92 43.31
N LEU A 3 -40.30 14.73 42.12
CA LEU A 3 -38.85 14.63 41.96
C LEU A 3 -38.30 16.02 42.19
N SER A 4 -37.82 16.27 43.42
CA SER A 4 -36.99 17.43 43.70
C SER A 4 -35.72 17.32 42.86
N ILE A 5 -35.43 18.35 42.06
CA ILE A 5 -34.28 18.42 41.15
C ILE A 5 -32.95 18.26 41.94
N THR A 6 -32.97 18.60 43.23
CA THR A 6 -31.82 18.53 44.15
C THR A 6 -31.61 17.16 44.83
N ALA A 7 -32.53 16.19 44.72
CA ALA A 7 -32.46 14.95 45.51
C ALA A 7 -31.94 13.70 44.76
N GLY A 8 -31.53 13.83 43.50
CA GLY A 8 -31.01 12.71 42.70
C GLY A 8 -29.50 12.53 42.82
N ARG A 9 -29.01 11.29 42.99
CA ARG A 9 -27.56 10.99 42.98
C ARG A 9 -26.91 11.51 41.69
N PRO A 10 -25.73 12.16 41.76
CA PRO A 10 -25.09 12.82 40.62
C PRO A 10 -24.76 11.91 39.42
N ASN A 11 -24.74 10.58 39.60
CA ASN A 11 -24.39 9.60 38.55
C ASN A 11 -25.56 8.73 38.05
N ALA A 12 -26.83 9.13 38.27
CA ALA A 12 -27.96 8.40 37.69
C ALA A 12 -28.19 8.83 36.23
N ALA A 13 -28.09 7.88 35.28
CA ALA A 13 -28.38 8.10 33.86
C ALA A 13 -29.78 8.72 33.69
N LEU A 14 -29.85 9.84 32.98
CA LEU A 14 -31.12 10.50 32.68
C LEU A 14 -31.93 9.65 31.68
N PRO A 15 -33.26 9.52 31.87
CA PRO A 15 -34.12 8.81 30.92
C PRO A 15 -34.17 9.56 29.58
N PRO A 16 -34.50 8.89 28.46
CA PRO A 16 -34.72 9.54 27.17
C PRO A 16 -35.74 10.68 27.30
N PHE A 17 -35.40 11.88 26.84
CA PHE A 17 -36.21 13.08 27.02
C PHE A 17 -37.39 13.15 26.02
N ASN A 18 -37.34 12.32 24.99
CA ASN A 18 -38.46 12.03 24.09
C ASN A 18 -39.45 11.02 24.71
N GLY A 19 -40.00 11.37 25.88
CA GLY A 19 -40.99 10.55 26.57
C GLY A 19 -41.60 11.25 27.77
N ARG A 20 -42.58 10.59 28.42
CA ARG A 20 -43.32 11.14 29.57
C ARG A 20 -42.42 11.53 30.75
N GLU A 21 -41.30 10.83 30.93
CA GLU A 21 -40.29 11.13 31.97
C GLU A 21 -39.56 12.45 31.65
N GLY A 22 -39.17 12.65 30.39
CA GLY A 22 -38.59 13.89 29.89
C GLY A 22 -39.55 15.08 29.99
N ASP A 23 -40.83 14.88 29.66
CA ASP A 23 -41.86 15.91 29.83
C ASP A 23 -42.03 16.36 31.28
N ARG A 24 -41.93 15.43 32.24
CA ARG A 24 -41.99 15.75 33.66
C ARG A 24 -40.77 16.53 34.14
N LEU A 25 -39.58 16.12 33.72
CA LEU A 25 -38.32 16.84 34.01
C LEU A 25 -38.35 18.27 33.43
N ARG A 26 -38.87 18.44 32.21
CA ARG A 26 -39.09 19.75 31.58
C ARG A 26 -40.08 20.62 32.36
N ALA A 27 -41.19 20.05 32.80
CA ALA A 27 -42.22 20.78 33.56
C ALA A 27 -41.78 21.14 34.99
N SER A 28 -40.85 20.39 35.57
CA SER A 28 -40.30 20.67 36.91
C SER A 28 -39.26 21.79 36.95
N CYS A 29 -38.70 22.19 35.80
CA CYS A 29 -37.77 23.29 35.71
C CYS A 29 -38.51 24.64 35.86
N GLN A 30 -38.44 25.24 37.05
CA GLN A 30 -39.16 26.47 37.39
C GLN A 30 -38.27 27.70 37.53
N SER A 31 -36.97 27.52 37.76
CA SER A 31 -35.98 28.58 37.86
C SER A 31 -34.81 28.40 36.88
N TYR A 32 -33.99 29.46 36.72
CA TYR A 32 -32.78 29.39 35.91
C TYR A 32 -31.74 28.42 36.50
N GLU A 33 -31.67 28.31 37.82
CA GLU A 33 -30.76 27.39 38.50
C GLU A 33 -31.17 25.92 38.26
N ASP A 34 -32.48 25.62 38.32
CA ASP A 34 -33.01 24.31 37.95
C ASP A 34 -32.68 23.92 36.51
N PHE A 35 -32.69 24.91 35.62
CA PHE A 35 -32.35 24.73 34.21
C PHE A 35 -30.88 24.39 34.00
N LEU A 36 -29.97 25.14 34.66
CA LEU A 36 -28.52 24.88 34.60
C LEU A 36 -28.14 23.53 35.20
N ILE A 37 -28.80 23.10 36.29
CA ILE A 37 -28.58 21.77 36.88
C ILE A 37 -29.03 20.67 35.92
N LEU A 38 -30.14 20.86 35.21
CA LEU A 38 -30.62 19.87 34.23
C LEU A 38 -29.67 19.78 33.02
N LEU A 39 -29.18 20.93 32.58
CA LEU A 39 -28.25 21.12 31.47
C LEU A 39 -26.92 20.41 31.72
N ASP A 40 -26.31 20.69 32.86
CA ASP A 40 -25.04 20.09 33.29
C ASP A 40 -25.12 18.56 33.40
N ARG A 41 -26.25 18.06 33.92
CA ARG A 41 -26.51 16.60 33.98
C ARG A 41 -26.70 15.97 32.60
N ALA A 42 -27.28 16.69 31.65
CA ALA A 42 -27.52 16.20 30.30
C ALA A 42 -26.24 16.21 29.44
N GLU A 43 -25.39 17.24 29.61
CA GLU A 43 -24.04 17.32 29.03
C GLU A 43 -23.15 16.19 29.58
N THR A 44 -23.15 15.98 30.90
CA THR A 44 -22.42 14.87 31.54
C THR A 44 -22.89 13.50 31.03
N ALA A 45 -24.16 13.36 30.68
CA ALA A 45 -24.75 12.12 30.18
C ALA A 45 -24.63 11.93 28.64
N ARG A 46 -24.07 12.90 27.90
CA ARG A 46 -23.98 12.89 26.42
C ARG A 46 -25.31 12.60 25.70
N ALA A 47 -26.44 13.02 26.28
CA ALA A 47 -27.74 12.86 25.63
C ALA A 47 -27.84 13.85 24.45
N ASN A 48 -28.33 13.45 23.27
CA ASN A 48 -28.40 14.34 22.09
C ASN A 48 -29.80 14.94 21.88
N ASP A 49 -30.81 14.42 22.57
CA ASP A 49 -32.23 14.74 22.41
C ASP A 49 -32.72 15.90 23.30
N TRP A 50 -31.98 16.25 24.35
CA TRP A 50 -32.33 17.37 25.24
C TRP A 50 -32.08 18.76 24.61
N LEU A 51 -31.09 18.87 23.72
CA LEU A 51 -30.70 20.12 23.07
C LEU A 51 -31.78 20.68 22.14
N HIS A 52 -32.51 19.80 21.45
CA HIS A 52 -33.65 20.18 20.62
C HIS A 52 -34.79 20.86 21.40
N TRP A 53 -34.89 20.65 22.72
CA TRP A 53 -35.83 21.36 23.58
C TRP A 53 -35.27 22.69 24.09
N VAL A 54 -33.98 22.73 24.45
CA VAL A 54 -33.29 23.94 24.94
C VAL A 54 -33.34 25.07 23.90
N ASP A 55 -33.16 24.76 22.62
CA ASP A 55 -33.15 25.74 21.52
C ASP A 55 -34.43 26.59 21.39
N ARG A 56 -35.59 26.04 21.76
CA ARG A 56 -36.88 26.73 21.56
C ARG A 56 -37.55 27.22 22.84
N ALA A 57 -37.45 26.47 23.94
CA ALA A 57 -38.16 26.81 25.17
C ALA A 57 -37.32 27.71 26.10
N ALA A 58 -36.00 27.51 26.18
CA ALA A 58 -35.14 28.28 27.08
C ALA A 58 -34.92 29.71 26.59
N VAL A 59 -34.74 29.91 25.28
CA VAL A 59 -34.63 31.23 24.63
C VAL A 59 -35.90 32.07 24.82
N GLN A 60 -37.08 31.45 24.80
CA GLN A 60 -38.35 32.14 25.08
C GLN A 60 -38.50 32.54 26.55
N ARG A 61 -37.91 31.78 27.47
CA ARG A 61 -38.09 31.93 28.92
C ARG A 61 -37.01 32.80 29.58
N PHE A 62 -35.80 32.83 29.02
CA PHE A 62 -34.63 33.57 29.51
C PHE A 62 -33.93 34.38 28.40
N PRO A 63 -34.62 35.26 27.66
CA PRO A 63 -34.10 35.92 26.45
C PRO A 63 -32.95 36.94 26.68
N LYS A 64 -32.53 37.17 27.92
CA LYS A 64 -31.49 38.14 28.29
C LYS A 64 -30.22 37.50 28.83
N ASP A 65 -30.16 36.17 28.91
CA ASP A 65 -29.01 35.47 29.46
C ASP A 65 -27.99 35.14 28.37
N MET A 66 -26.85 35.83 28.38
CA MET A 66 -25.82 35.68 27.36
C MET A 66 -24.95 34.43 27.56
N ASP A 67 -24.90 33.86 28.77
CA ASP A 67 -24.23 32.59 28.99
C ASP A 67 -25.03 31.44 28.35
N LEU A 68 -26.36 31.54 28.36
CA LEU A 68 -27.23 30.61 27.62
C LEU A 68 -27.00 30.70 26.10
N VAL A 69 -26.84 31.90 25.57
CA VAL A 69 -26.52 32.13 24.14
C VAL A 69 -25.13 31.58 23.79
N ALA A 70 -24.15 31.72 24.69
CA ALA A 70 -22.81 31.15 24.52
C ALA A 70 -22.84 29.61 24.51
N ARG A 71 -23.61 28.98 25.40
CA ARG A 71 -23.80 27.51 25.39
C ARG A 71 -24.52 27.04 24.12
N TRP A 72 -25.51 27.79 23.64
CA TRP A 72 -26.15 27.48 22.36
C TRP A 72 -25.16 27.59 21.19
N LEU A 73 -24.35 28.64 21.16
CA LEU A 73 -23.29 28.77 20.16
C LEU A 73 -22.33 27.57 20.20
N LEU A 74 -21.85 27.16 21.38
CA LEU A 74 -21.01 25.97 21.52
C LEU A 74 -21.68 24.71 20.97
N HIS A 75 -22.96 24.52 21.23
CA HIS A 75 -23.72 23.39 20.70
C HIS A 75 -23.74 23.37 19.16
N GLU A 76 -24.06 24.51 18.55
CA GLU A 76 -24.11 24.64 17.09
C GLU A 76 -22.71 24.48 16.47
N VAL A 77 -21.67 24.96 17.17
CA VAL A 77 -20.28 24.76 16.77
C VAL A 77 -19.90 23.28 16.77
N LEU A 78 -20.26 22.54 17.82
CA LEU A 78 -20.02 21.09 17.91
C LEU A 78 -20.75 20.30 16.81
N ARG A 79 -21.87 20.84 16.28
CA ARG A 79 -22.61 20.26 15.15
C ARG A 79 -22.11 20.74 13.79
N GLY A 80 -21.15 21.66 13.74
CA GLY A 80 -20.67 22.28 12.51
C GLY A 80 -21.71 23.16 11.81
N ASN A 81 -22.73 23.65 12.52
CA ASN A 81 -23.78 24.48 11.95
C ASN A 81 -23.31 25.94 11.78
N THR A 82 -22.64 26.20 10.66
CA THR A 82 -22.00 27.49 10.40
C THR A 82 -22.98 28.66 10.29
N ASP A 83 -24.22 28.43 9.84
CA ASP A 83 -25.20 29.51 9.67
C ASP A 83 -25.72 30.03 11.01
N ILE A 84 -26.14 29.12 11.89
CA ILE A 84 -26.59 29.52 13.23
C ILE A 84 -25.40 30.02 14.05
N ALA A 85 -24.24 29.37 13.97
CA ALA A 85 -23.03 29.83 14.65
C ALA A 85 -22.66 31.26 14.27
N ARG A 86 -22.77 31.63 12.99
CA ARG A 86 -22.52 33.01 12.52
C ARG A 86 -23.49 34.01 13.12
N THR A 87 -24.78 33.67 13.21
CA THR A 87 -25.79 34.54 13.83
C THR A 87 -25.55 34.73 15.32
N LEU A 88 -25.34 33.65 16.07
CA LEU A 88 -25.12 33.72 17.52
C LEU A 88 -23.80 34.41 17.87
N ARG A 89 -22.76 34.21 17.07
CA ARG A 89 -21.50 34.95 17.17
C ARG A 89 -21.72 36.47 17.08
N ILE A 90 -22.52 36.95 16.12
CA ILE A 90 -22.82 38.38 15.98
C ILE A 90 -23.54 38.92 17.24
N VAL A 91 -24.47 38.14 17.81
CA VAL A 91 -25.18 38.51 19.04
C VAL A 91 -24.18 38.70 20.19
N LEU A 92 -23.30 37.73 20.43
CA LEU A 92 -22.30 37.82 21.51
C LEU A 92 -21.26 38.92 21.28
N LEU A 93 -20.86 39.17 20.03
CA LEU A 93 -19.95 40.29 19.70
C LEU A 93 -20.59 41.67 19.84
N SER A 94 -21.92 41.76 19.99
CA SER A 94 -22.62 43.02 20.25
C SER A 94 -22.61 43.44 21.73
N LEU A 95 -22.13 42.56 22.62
CA LEU A 95 -22.05 42.83 24.05
C LEU A 95 -20.94 43.84 24.38
N PRO A 96 -21.02 44.55 25.52
CA PRO A 96 -19.90 45.34 26.03
C PRO A 96 -18.66 44.47 26.24
N GLU A 97 -17.46 45.05 26.09
CA GLU A 97 -16.19 44.30 26.18
C GLU A 97 -16.03 43.52 27.49
N ALA A 98 -16.44 44.11 28.62
CA ALA A 98 -16.42 43.45 29.93
C ALA A 98 -17.30 42.19 30.01
N GLU A 99 -18.39 42.14 29.22
CA GLU A 99 -19.28 40.98 29.13
C GLU A 99 -18.71 39.94 28.16
N GLN A 100 -18.08 40.38 27.06
CA GLN A 100 -17.39 39.47 26.13
C GLN A 100 -16.22 38.73 26.79
N ASP A 101 -15.58 39.33 27.80
CA ASP A 101 -14.44 38.77 28.54
C ASP A 101 -14.81 37.68 29.54
N LYS A 102 -16.09 37.35 29.70
CA LYS A 102 -16.49 36.20 30.53
C LYS A 102 -15.96 34.91 29.91
N PRO A 103 -15.34 33.99 30.68
CA PRO A 103 -14.73 32.78 30.14
C PRO A 103 -15.65 31.94 29.24
N ALA A 104 -16.93 31.80 29.63
CA ALA A 104 -17.92 31.05 28.86
C ALA A 104 -18.21 31.68 27.48
N ILE A 105 -18.20 33.02 27.38
CA ILE A 105 -18.43 33.75 26.14
C ILE A 105 -17.16 33.74 25.27
N LEU A 106 -15.98 33.95 25.86
CA LEU A 106 -14.70 33.85 25.17
C LEU A 106 -14.48 32.47 24.55
N ASP A 107 -14.78 31.41 25.29
CA ASP A 107 -14.71 30.03 24.83
C ASP A 107 -15.63 29.80 23.61
N ALA A 108 -16.92 30.14 23.77
CA ALA A 108 -17.91 29.99 22.70
C ALA A 108 -17.54 30.77 21.44
N LEU A 109 -17.12 32.03 21.59
CA LEU A 109 -16.68 32.86 20.48
C LEU A 109 -15.42 32.30 19.82
N SER A 110 -14.43 31.86 20.60
CA SER A 110 -13.17 31.33 20.06
C SER A 110 -13.39 30.06 19.24
N ARG A 111 -14.18 29.10 19.71
CA ARG A 111 -14.48 27.90 18.90
C ARG A 111 -15.31 28.22 17.66
N ALA A 112 -16.24 29.17 17.77
CA ALA A 112 -17.00 29.64 16.61
C ALA A 112 -16.10 30.33 15.58
N ASP A 113 -15.13 31.13 16.03
CA ASP A 113 -14.15 31.76 15.17
C ASP A 113 -13.38 30.73 14.36
N PHE A 114 -12.86 29.68 15.01
CA PHE A 114 -12.15 28.61 14.33
C PHE A 114 -13.02 27.83 13.35
N LEU A 115 -14.27 27.49 13.73
CA LEU A 115 -15.21 26.81 12.83
C LEU A 115 -15.53 27.67 11.58
N LEU A 116 -15.63 28.99 11.75
CA LEU A 116 -15.98 29.93 10.69
C LEU A 116 -14.77 30.40 9.88
N GLY A 117 -13.56 29.95 10.21
CA GLY A 117 -12.31 30.34 9.53
C GLY A 117 -11.74 31.69 9.96
N HIS A 118 -12.24 32.30 11.03
CA HIS A 118 -11.71 33.52 11.64
C HIS A 118 -10.53 33.20 12.57
N VAL A 119 -9.46 32.62 12.03
CA VAL A 119 -8.35 32.05 12.83
C VAL A 119 -7.68 33.06 13.75
N GLU A 120 -7.39 34.28 13.27
CA GLU A 120 -6.72 35.33 14.06
C GLU A 120 -7.58 35.79 15.24
N ASP A 121 -8.87 35.99 14.99
CA ASP A 121 -9.90 36.32 15.97
C ASP A 121 -9.98 35.24 17.06
N GLY A 122 -10.05 33.96 16.65
CA GLY A 122 -10.11 32.84 17.56
C GLY A 122 -8.86 32.72 18.44
N ALA A 123 -7.67 32.93 17.84
CA ALA A 123 -6.39 32.88 18.54
C ALA A 123 -6.25 34.04 19.56
N ALA A 124 -6.67 35.25 19.21
CA ALA A 124 -6.67 36.39 20.12
C ALA A 124 -7.59 36.14 21.34
N ARG A 125 -8.77 35.57 21.11
CA ARG A 125 -9.70 35.21 22.20
C ARG A 125 -9.17 34.06 23.07
N LEU A 126 -8.55 33.05 22.48
CA LEU A 126 -7.87 31.98 23.22
C LEU A 126 -6.76 32.54 24.11
N ALA A 127 -5.94 33.48 23.61
CA ALA A 127 -4.89 34.12 24.40
C ALA A 127 -5.42 34.96 25.59
N ARG A 128 -6.64 35.48 25.51
CA ARG A 128 -7.32 36.10 26.65
C ARG A 128 -7.82 35.02 27.62
N LEU A 129 -8.41 33.95 27.10
CA LEU A 129 -8.96 32.85 27.89
C LEU A 129 -7.90 32.15 28.76
N THR A 130 -6.64 32.08 28.32
CA THR A 130 -5.53 31.49 29.11
C THR A 130 -5.21 32.24 30.40
N HIS A 131 -5.70 33.47 30.59
CA HIS A 131 -5.55 34.22 31.84
C HIS A 131 -6.48 33.70 32.95
N PHE A 132 -7.47 32.85 32.62
CA PHE A 132 -8.39 32.23 33.55
C PHE A 132 -7.94 30.81 33.92
N PHE A 133 -7.14 30.68 34.98
CA PHE A 133 -6.50 29.41 35.38
C PHE A 133 -7.47 28.25 35.69
N ASP A 134 -8.70 28.55 36.11
CA ASP A 134 -9.72 27.54 36.44
C ASP A 134 -10.54 27.08 35.22
N HIS A 135 -10.35 27.70 34.04
CA HIS A 135 -11.10 27.36 32.82
C HIS A 135 -10.35 26.32 31.97
N ASP A 136 -11.04 25.27 31.53
CA ASP A 136 -10.45 24.25 30.66
C ASP A 136 -10.34 24.74 29.21
N ILE A 137 -9.14 25.13 28.80
CA ILE A 137 -8.85 25.62 27.44
C ILE A 137 -8.66 24.50 26.41
N ARG A 138 -8.52 23.23 26.82
CA ARG A 138 -8.15 22.11 25.93
C ARG A 138 -9.12 21.91 24.76
N PRO A 139 -10.45 22.05 24.92
CA PRO A 139 -11.33 21.91 23.78
C PRO A 139 -11.28 23.13 22.82
N VAL A 140 -10.91 24.32 23.32
CA VAL A 140 -10.64 25.49 22.45
C VAL A 140 -9.34 25.28 21.67
N GLN A 141 -8.32 24.70 22.28
CA GLN A 141 -7.09 24.29 21.59
C GLN A 141 -7.38 23.23 20.52
N ALA A 142 -8.27 22.27 20.79
CA ALA A 142 -8.70 21.30 19.78
C ALA A 142 -9.40 21.98 18.60
N ALA A 143 -10.29 22.95 18.87
CA ALA A 143 -10.93 23.77 17.84
C ALA A 143 -9.90 24.61 17.04
N GLN A 144 -8.88 25.17 17.70
CA GLN A 144 -7.79 25.90 17.06
C GLN A 144 -7.06 25.04 16.03
N LEU A 145 -6.65 23.83 16.41
CA LEU A 145 -5.95 22.91 15.51
C LEU A 145 -6.81 22.57 14.28
N ARG A 146 -8.08 22.21 14.47
CA ARG A 146 -9.00 21.88 13.38
C ARG A 146 -9.32 23.08 12.49
N GLY A 147 -9.48 24.26 13.07
CA GLY A 147 -9.69 25.51 12.35
C GLY A 147 -8.50 25.87 11.46
N LEU A 148 -7.29 25.70 11.96
CA LEU A 148 -6.05 25.89 11.18
C LEU A 148 -5.97 24.91 10.00
N ILE A 149 -6.28 23.63 10.21
CA ILE A 149 -6.33 22.63 9.14
C ILE A 149 -7.37 23.01 8.08
N ALA A 150 -8.58 23.39 8.50
CA ALA A 150 -9.66 23.79 7.61
C ALA A 150 -9.34 25.06 6.81
N ALA A 151 -8.51 25.95 7.36
CA ALA A 151 -8.02 27.15 6.70
C ALA A 151 -6.77 26.94 5.82
N ASP A 152 -6.36 25.68 5.58
CA ASP A 152 -5.14 25.31 4.85
C ASP A 152 -3.83 25.84 5.51
N GLN A 153 -3.87 26.06 6.83
CA GLN A 153 -2.74 26.49 7.66
C GLN A 153 -2.17 25.32 8.48
N THR A 154 -2.01 24.17 7.83
CA THR A 154 -1.58 22.93 8.49
C THR A 154 -0.19 23.05 9.11
N ASP A 155 0.73 23.82 8.52
CA ASP A 155 2.07 24.06 9.09
C ASP A 155 2.01 24.83 10.42
N CYS A 156 1.08 25.78 10.54
CA CYS A 156 0.84 26.50 11.80
C CYS A 156 0.28 25.56 12.87
N ALA A 157 -0.69 24.70 12.50
CA ALA A 157 -1.21 23.69 13.42
C ALA A 157 -0.11 22.73 13.89
N LEU A 158 0.75 22.27 12.97
CA LEU A 158 1.86 21.38 13.29
C LEU A 158 2.89 22.04 14.23
N ALA A 159 3.17 23.33 14.05
CA ALA A 159 4.03 24.08 14.95
C ALA A 159 3.46 24.12 16.38
N LEU A 160 2.16 24.38 16.53
CA LEU A 160 1.49 24.38 17.83
C LEU A 160 1.55 23.00 18.51
N VAL A 161 1.27 21.93 17.75
CA VAL A 161 1.28 20.55 18.30
C VAL A 161 2.66 20.15 18.84
N LYS A 162 3.76 20.62 18.23
CA LYS A 162 5.13 20.31 18.67
C LYS A 162 5.45 20.84 20.07
N ASP A 163 4.80 21.94 20.48
CA ASP A 163 5.02 22.57 21.79
C ASP A 163 4.03 22.07 22.86
N MET A 164 3.04 21.25 22.47
CA MET A 164 2.04 20.69 23.39
C MET A 164 2.54 19.39 24.05
N ALA A 165 2.32 19.27 25.35
CA ALA A 165 2.48 18.00 26.07
C ALA A 165 1.36 17.01 25.68
N ILE A 166 1.57 15.72 25.94
CA ILE A 166 0.56 14.69 25.70
C ILE A 166 -0.68 14.99 26.55
N PRO A 167 -1.83 15.29 25.93
CA PRO A 167 -3.01 15.70 26.67
C PRO A 167 -3.72 14.49 27.26
N SER A 168 -4.27 14.64 28.46
CA SER A 168 -5.26 13.70 29.00
C SER A 168 -6.66 13.91 28.42
N HIS A 169 -6.88 15.03 27.70
CA HIS A 169 -8.19 15.36 27.14
C HIS A 169 -8.39 14.71 25.75
N PRO A 170 -9.41 13.86 25.57
CA PRO A 170 -9.57 13.03 24.36
C PRO A 170 -9.74 13.83 23.07
N ASP A 171 -10.49 14.93 23.12
CA ASP A 171 -10.72 15.75 21.92
C ASP A 171 -9.45 16.45 21.43
N LEU A 172 -8.59 16.88 22.35
CA LEU A 172 -7.31 17.50 22.02
C LEU A 172 -6.33 16.44 21.50
N MET A 173 -6.31 15.25 22.12
CA MET A 173 -5.58 14.08 21.63
C MET A 173 -5.96 13.79 20.16
N ARG A 174 -7.25 13.68 19.85
CA ARG A 174 -7.73 13.49 18.48
C ARG A 174 -7.30 14.61 17.55
N ALA A 175 -7.48 15.87 17.93
CA ALA A 175 -7.10 17.02 17.11
C ALA A 175 -5.59 17.05 16.79
N MET A 176 -4.74 16.62 17.73
CA MET A 176 -3.30 16.44 17.50
C MET A 176 -3.03 15.32 16.48
N LEU A 177 -3.70 14.16 16.60
CA LEU A 177 -3.58 13.06 15.63
C LEU A 177 -4.04 13.47 14.22
N GLU A 178 -5.15 14.19 14.13
CA GLU A 178 -5.67 14.76 12.88
C GLU A 178 -4.68 15.75 12.26
N THR A 179 -4.04 16.59 13.09
CA THR A 179 -3.00 17.53 12.66
C THR A 179 -1.79 16.82 12.06
N PHE A 180 -1.25 15.82 12.77
CA PHE A 180 -0.12 15.05 12.23
C PHE A 180 -0.49 14.36 10.91
N ARG A 181 -1.70 13.79 10.82
CA ARG A 181 -2.17 13.15 9.59
C ARG A 181 -2.35 14.15 8.45
N ALA A 182 -2.97 15.29 8.70
CA ALA A 182 -3.15 16.35 7.69
C ALA A 182 -1.80 16.84 7.16
N ALA A 183 -0.80 16.97 8.04
CA ALA A 183 0.57 17.32 7.69
C ALA A 183 1.37 16.16 7.06
N SER A 184 0.80 14.96 6.93
CA SER A 184 1.50 13.73 6.53
C SER A 184 2.72 13.38 7.43
N GLN A 185 2.69 13.79 8.69
CA GLN A 185 3.73 13.56 9.69
C GLN A 185 3.50 12.24 10.43
N TYR A 186 3.56 11.13 9.70
CA TYR A 186 3.21 9.79 10.23
C TYR A 186 4.17 9.28 11.30
N ARG A 187 5.47 9.63 11.23
CA ARG A 187 6.46 9.24 12.24
C ARG A 187 6.19 9.94 13.59
N PRO A 188 6.07 11.28 13.64
CA PRO A 188 5.62 11.96 14.86
C PRO A 188 4.29 11.45 15.40
N LEU A 189 3.31 11.14 14.53
CA LEU A 189 2.04 10.54 14.95
C LEU A 189 2.27 9.22 15.71
N CYS A 190 3.06 8.31 15.14
CA CYS A 190 3.34 7.02 15.76
C CYS A 190 4.10 7.18 17.09
N ASP A 191 5.12 8.05 17.12
CA ASP A 191 5.90 8.29 18.33
C ASP A 191 5.04 8.90 19.45
N PHE A 192 4.12 9.81 19.10
CA PHE A 192 3.15 10.40 20.01
C PHE A 192 2.19 9.37 20.62
N VAL A 193 1.59 8.49 19.80
CA VAL A 193 0.71 7.42 20.29
C VAL A 193 1.47 6.45 21.20
N GLN A 194 2.69 6.07 20.82
CA GLN A 194 3.52 5.18 21.63
C GLN A 194 3.88 5.82 22.98
N ALA A 195 4.25 7.10 23.00
CA ALA A 195 4.51 7.83 24.24
C ALA A 195 3.26 7.98 25.13
N ALA A 196 2.07 8.02 24.54
CA ALA A 196 0.80 8.06 25.28
C ALA A 196 0.37 6.72 25.90
N GLY A 197 1.07 5.61 25.60
CA GLY A 197 0.72 4.26 26.07
C GLY A 197 0.25 3.30 24.97
N GLY A 198 0.49 3.63 23.70
CA GLY A 198 0.14 2.80 22.55
C GLY A 198 -1.33 2.88 22.18
N ILE A 199 -1.82 1.90 21.40
CA ILE A 199 -3.21 1.89 20.91
C ILE A 199 -4.24 1.88 22.05
N ALA A 200 -3.87 1.33 23.22
CA ALA A 200 -4.74 1.26 24.41
C ALA A 200 -5.05 2.63 25.03
N ALA A 201 -4.25 3.66 24.72
CA ALA A 201 -4.48 5.04 25.15
C ALA A 201 -5.53 5.77 24.30
N LEU A 202 -5.98 5.17 23.20
CA LEU A 202 -6.92 5.77 22.26
C LEU A 202 -8.35 5.39 22.66
N GLU A 203 -9.22 6.38 22.89
CA GLU A 203 -10.56 6.14 23.42
C GLU A 203 -11.52 5.55 22.39
N THR A 204 -11.34 5.85 21.09
CA THR A 204 -12.29 5.42 20.05
C THR A 204 -11.62 4.68 18.88
N PRO A 205 -12.38 3.85 18.15
CA PRO A 205 -11.89 3.15 16.97
C PRO A 205 -11.41 4.08 15.84
N GLU A 206 -11.95 5.31 15.75
CA GLU A 206 -11.55 6.31 14.77
C GLU A 206 -10.14 6.84 15.06
N ASP A 207 -9.80 7.09 16.33
CA ASP A 207 -8.46 7.51 16.74
C ASP A 207 -7.44 6.40 16.48
N ALA A 208 -7.82 5.17 16.80
CA ALA A 208 -7.02 3.98 16.52
C ALA A 208 -6.79 3.77 15.02
N TYR A 209 -7.77 4.09 14.17
CA TYR A 209 -7.60 4.07 12.72
C TYR A 209 -6.54 5.07 12.23
N LEU A 210 -6.48 6.29 12.79
CA LEU A 210 -5.44 7.27 12.45
C LEU A 210 -4.04 6.68 12.69
N TYR A 211 -3.85 6.03 13.84
CA TYR A 211 -2.60 5.35 14.18
C TYR A 211 -2.28 4.17 13.25
N ILE A 212 -3.23 3.28 13.02
CA ILE A 212 -3.06 2.12 12.12
C ILE A 212 -2.71 2.58 10.69
N SER A 213 -3.35 3.63 10.20
CA SER A 213 -3.06 4.21 8.88
C SER A 213 -1.66 4.83 8.80
N ALA A 214 -1.14 5.37 9.90
CA ALA A 214 0.21 5.91 9.97
C ALA A 214 1.27 4.80 9.96
N LEU A 215 1.04 3.69 10.67
CA LEU A 215 1.90 2.49 10.60
C LEU A 215 1.98 1.98 9.15
N GLU A 216 0.85 1.92 8.46
CA GLU A 216 0.77 1.55 7.05
C GLU A 216 1.59 2.51 6.17
N ALA A 217 1.40 3.82 6.32
CA ALA A 217 2.07 4.83 5.52
C ALA A 217 3.60 4.85 5.69
N LEU A 218 4.11 4.47 6.87
CA LEU A 218 5.54 4.27 7.14
C LEU A 218 6.04 2.91 6.61
N GLY A 219 5.14 2.00 6.25
CA GLY A 219 5.44 0.64 5.86
C GLY A 219 5.79 -0.28 7.02
N ARG A 220 5.38 0.03 8.26
CA ARG A 220 5.45 -0.87 9.42
C ARG A 220 4.33 -1.91 9.34
N LEU A 221 4.37 -2.72 8.27
CA LEU A 221 3.25 -3.56 7.85
C LEU A 221 2.91 -4.66 8.87
N SER A 222 3.91 -5.27 9.50
CA SER A 222 3.68 -6.30 10.53
C SER A 222 3.00 -5.72 11.77
N ASP A 223 3.46 -4.56 12.25
CA ASP A 223 2.86 -3.86 13.39
C ASP A 223 1.43 -3.44 13.05
N CYS A 224 1.23 -2.89 11.85
CA CYS A 224 -0.09 -2.51 11.34
C CYS A 224 -1.04 -3.71 11.33
N LEU A 225 -0.60 -4.86 10.81
CA LEU A 225 -1.40 -6.10 10.77
C LEU A 225 -1.77 -6.60 12.17
N GLY A 226 -0.80 -6.60 13.10
CA GLY A 226 -1.02 -7.05 14.48
C GLY A 226 -1.99 -6.16 15.24
N GLU A 227 -1.71 -4.86 15.30
CA GLU A 227 -2.51 -3.87 16.02
C GLU A 227 -3.93 -3.75 15.43
N GLY A 228 -4.04 -3.71 14.10
CA GLY A 228 -5.34 -3.62 13.44
C GLY A 228 -6.17 -4.91 13.56
N SER A 229 -5.55 -6.09 13.61
CA SER A 229 -6.26 -7.35 13.86
C SER A 229 -6.79 -7.44 15.29
N ALA A 230 -6.02 -6.96 16.27
CA ALA A 230 -6.47 -6.86 17.66
C ALA A 230 -7.66 -5.89 17.78
N LEU A 231 -7.55 -4.71 17.16
CA LEU A 231 -8.64 -3.72 17.16
C LEU A 231 -9.90 -4.25 16.48
N LEU A 232 -9.79 -4.88 15.31
CA LEU A 232 -10.95 -5.44 14.58
C LEU A 232 -11.60 -6.61 15.33
N SER A 233 -10.84 -7.30 16.18
CA SER A 233 -11.39 -8.35 17.05
C SER A 233 -12.26 -7.77 18.18
N LEU A 234 -11.93 -6.58 18.68
CA LEU A 234 -12.71 -5.87 19.71
C LEU A 234 -13.89 -5.09 19.09
N TYR A 235 -13.66 -4.45 17.95
CA TYR A 235 -14.61 -3.60 17.25
C TYR A 235 -14.83 -4.09 15.81
N PRO A 236 -15.57 -5.19 15.63
CA PRO A 236 -15.73 -5.82 14.31
C PRO A 236 -16.48 -4.93 13.31
N ALA A 237 -17.35 -4.03 13.76
CA ALA A 237 -18.05 -3.09 12.90
C ALA A 237 -17.19 -1.85 12.57
N ASN A 238 -16.01 -2.06 11.98
CA ASN A 238 -15.10 -0.98 11.56
C ASN A 238 -14.62 -1.19 10.11
N PRO A 239 -15.27 -0.56 9.11
CA PRO A 239 -14.96 -0.81 7.71
C PRO A 239 -13.59 -0.26 7.31
N HIS A 240 -13.15 0.85 7.92
CA HIS A 240 -11.88 1.49 7.59
C HIS A 240 -10.68 0.63 8.00
N VAL A 241 -10.71 0.08 9.23
CA VAL A 241 -9.68 -0.83 9.72
C VAL A 241 -9.71 -2.14 8.92
N ALA A 242 -10.89 -2.71 8.64
CA ALA A 242 -11.01 -3.91 7.83
C ALA A 242 -10.38 -3.75 6.43
N GLN A 243 -10.61 -2.62 5.77
CA GLN A 243 -10.00 -2.34 4.47
C GLN A 243 -8.47 -2.20 4.54
N VAL A 244 -7.93 -1.52 5.55
CA VAL A 244 -6.48 -1.40 5.75
C VAL A 244 -5.85 -2.78 6.05
N MET A 245 -6.47 -3.59 6.92
CA MET A 245 -5.99 -4.94 7.21
C MET A 245 -5.96 -5.82 5.97
N ARG A 246 -7.02 -5.80 5.16
CA ARG A 246 -7.05 -6.49 3.87
C ARG A 246 -5.91 -6.03 2.96
N HIS A 247 -5.70 -4.72 2.84
CA HIS A 247 -4.63 -4.16 2.00
C HIS A 247 -3.24 -4.59 2.46
N VAL A 248 -2.96 -4.49 3.77
CA VAL A 248 -1.68 -4.87 4.37
C VAL A 248 -1.43 -6.36 4.26
N ALA A 249 -2.44 -7.19 4.53
CA ALA A 249 -2.33 -8.64 4.42
C ALA A 249 -2.07 -9.11 2.98
N LEU A 250 -2.65 -8.45 1.96
CA LEU A 250 -2.31 -8.71 0.56
C LEU A 250 -0.84 -8.41 0.24
N ARG A 251 -0.27 -7.33 0.80
CA ARG A 251 1.13 -6.95 0.57
C ARG A 251 2.12 -7.90 1.25
N LEU A 252 1.76 -8.38 2.44
CA LEU A 252 2.53 -9.37 3.18
C LEU A 252 2.33 -10.81 2.66
N ASP A 253 1.37 -11.03 1.76
CA ASP A 253 0.89 -12.36 1.36
C ASP A 253 0.49 -13.21 2.58
N ARG A 254 -0.39 -12.64 3.43
CA ARG A 254 -0.91 -13.21 4.69
C ARG A 254 -2.44 -13.06 4.80
N LEU A 255 -3.12 -13.03 3.66
CA LEU A 255 -4.56 -12.74 3.60
C LEU A 255 -5.41 -13.79 4.32
N ASP A 256 -4.96 -15.04 4.31
CA ASP A 256 -5.52 -16.20 5.01
C ASP A 256 -5.68 -15.94 6.51
N GLU A 257 -4.73 -15.26 7.14
CA GLU A 257 -4.76 -14.95 8.58
C GLU A 257 -5.86 -13.97 8.97
N VAL A 258 -6.17 -13.01 8.11
CA VAL A 258 -7.17 -11.97 8.39
C VAL A 258 -8.54 -12.26 7.80
N THR A 259 -8.65 -13.13 6.80
CA THR A 259 -9.93 -13.40 6.11
C THR A 259 -11.07 -13.77 7.07
N PRO A 260 -10.88 -14.62 8.11
CA PRO A 260 -11.92 -14.87 9.11
C PRO A 260 -12.36 -13.61 9.85
N LEU A 261 -11.42 -12.73 10.21
CA LEU A 261 -11.73 -11.44 10.86
C LEU A 261 -12.54 -10.52 9.92
N LEU A 262 -12.15 -10.44 8.65
CA LEU A 262 -12.84 -9.63 7.65
C LEU A 262 -14.29 -10.12 7.42
N LEU A 263 -14.51 -11.44 7.42
CA LEU A 263 -15.86 -12.02 7.34
C LEU A 263 -16.70 -11.65 8.55
N ARG A 264 -16.16 -11.80 9.77
CA ARG A 264 -16.85 -11.36 11.00
C ARG A 264 -17.17 -9.86 10.99
N SER A 265 -16.25 -9.05 10.46
CA SER A 265 -16.47 -7.62 10.31
C SER A 265 -17.63 -7.33 9.36
N ALA A 266 -17.68 -8.01 8.21
CA ALA A 266 -18.79 -7.89 7.28
C ALA A 266 -20.13 -8.40 7.85
N ASP A 267 -20.12 -9.40 8.73
CA ASP A 267 -21.31 -9.85 9.46
C ASP A 267 -21.77 -8.80 10.48
N ALA A 268 -20.84 -8.16 11.19
CA ALA A 268 -21.14 -7.13 12.18
C ALA A 268 -21.73 -5.85 11.57
N MET A 269 -21.42 -5.55 10.31
CA MET A 269 -21.95 -4.42 9.54
C MET A 269 -23.17 -4.80 8.68
N ALA A 270 -23.86 -5.91 8.99
CA ALA A 270 -24.96 -6.40 8.17
C ALA A 270 -26.05 -5.33 7.96
N GLY A 271 -26.45 -5.13 6.69
CA GLY A 271 -27.39 -4.09 6.29
C GLY A 271 -26.73 -2.79 5.81
N GLU A 272 -25.42 -2.63 6.01
CA GLU A 272 -24.68 -1.47 5.52
C GLU A 272 -24.04 -1.74 4.14
N PRO A 273 -23.96 -0.74 3.25
CA PRO A 273 -23.23 -0.84 1.99
C PRO A 273 -21.77 -1.33 2.16
N ALA A 274 -21.13 -0.96 3.27
CA ALA A 274 -19.76 -1.35 3.58
C ALA A 274 -19.60 -2.87 3.79
N ALA A 275 -20.62 -3.57 4.31
CA ALA A 275 -20.60 -5.03 4.43
C ALA A 275 -20.63 -5.71 3.06
N LEU A 276 -21.47 -5.23 2.14
CA LEU A 276 -21.53 -5.74 0.78
C LEU A 276 -20.21 -5.52 0.05
N GLU A 277 -19.62 -4.33 0.19
CA GLU A 277 -18.31 -4.03 -0.38
C GLU A 277 -17.22 -4.96 0.17
N LEU A 278 -17.13 -5.11 1.49
CA LEU A 278 -16.11 -5.98 2.11
C LEU A 278 -16.28 -7.45 1.68
N ARG A 279 -17.50 -7.98 1.62
CA ARG A 279 -17.75 -9.35 1.11
C ARG A 279 -17.36 -9.51 -0.35
N ALA A 280 -17.64 -8.53 -1.19
CA ALA A 280 -17.27 -8.58 -2.60
C ALA A 280 -15.75 -8.49 -2.76
N LEU A 281 -15.07 -7.67 -1.97
CA LEU A 281 -13.62 -7.61 -1.93
C LEU A 281 -12.98 -8.94 -1.51
N ILE A 282 -13.50 -9.60 -0.47
CA ILE A 282 -13.09 -10.96 -0.06
C ILE A 282 -13.31 -11.97 -1.19
N ALA A 283 -14.45 -11.89 -1.90
CA ALA A 283 -14.71 -12.75 -3.05
C ALA A 283 -13.72 -12.51 -4.20
N LEU A 284 -13.38 -11.25 -4.50
CA LEU A 284 -12.36 -10.91 -5.51
C LEU A 284 -10.97 -11.41 -5.11
N ASP A 285 -10.63 -11.38 -3.82
CA ASP A 285 -9.39 -11.95 -3.32
C ASP A 285 -9.36 -13.47 -3.43
N ALA A 286 -10.51 -14.14 -3.38
CA ALA A 286 -10.61 -15.57 -3.63
C ALA A 286 -10.73 -15.93 -5.13
N ASP A 287 -10.61 -14.95 -6.05
CA ASP A 287 -10.90 -15.11 -7.49
C ASP A 287 -12.35 -15.51 -7.81
N ASP A 288 -13.29 -15.33 -6.87
CA ASP A 288 -14.72 -15.59 -7.08
C ASP A 288 -15.42 -14.35 -7.66
N TYR A 289 -15.09 -14.07 -8.92
CA TYR A 289 -15.64 -12.94 -9.69
C TYR A 289 -17.15 -13.03 -9.88
N ALA A 290 -17.70 -14.25 -9.94
CA ALA A 290 -19.13 -14.48 -10.08
C ALA A 290 -19.87 -14.04 -8.82
N LYS A 291 -19.38 -14.43 -7.64
CA LYS A 291 -19.92 -13.99 -6.36
C LYS A 291 -19.76 -12.49 -6.15
N ALA A 292 -18.62 -11.90 -6.50
CA ALA A 292 -18.44 -10.45 -6.42
C ALA A 292 -19.47 -9.69 -7.29
N ARG A 293 -19.74 -10.17 -8.51
CA ARG A 293 -20.82 -9.64 -9.37
C ARG A 293 -22.21 -9.85 -8.81
N ALA A 294 -22.47 -10.98 -8.17
CA ALA A 294 -23.75 -11.26 -7.53
C ALA A 294 -23.99 -10.29 -6.37
N ILE A 295 -22.98 -10.07 -5.52
CA ILE A 295 -23.04 -9.12 -4.39
C ILE A 295 -23.27 -7.69 -4.89
N LEU A 296 -22.62 -7.27 -5.98
CA LEU A 296 -22.85 -5.95 -6.57
C LEU A 296 -24.32 -5.70 -6.96
N LYS A 297 -25.10 -6.75 -7.25
CA LYS A 297 -26.54 -6.64 -7.57
C LYS A 297 -27.43 -6.51 -6.32
N LEU A 298 -26.86 -6.66 -5.12
CA LEU A 298 -27.59 -6.54 -3.85
C LEU A 298 -27.64 -5.11 -3.32
N PHE A 299 -26.95 -4.17 -3.96
CA PHE A 299 -27.07 -2.75 -3.64
C PHE A 299 -28.45 -2.23 -4.05
N ASP A 300 -29.13 -1.57 -3.12
CA ASP A 300 -30.48 -1.02 -3.35
C ASP A 300 -30.46 0.08 -4.42
N ASP A 301 -29.49 0.99 -4.34
CA ASP A 301 -29.25 2.01 -5.36
C ASP A 301 -27.97 1.69 -6.17
N PRO A 302 -28.09 1.31 -7.46
CA PRO A 302 -26.93 1.03 -8.31
C PRO A 302 -26.15 2.28 -8.75
N ALA A 303 -26.62 3.48 -8.40
CA ALA A 303 -26.01 4.78 -8.68
C ALA A 303 -25.36 5.43 -7.45
N GLU A 304 -25.52 4.87 -6.25
CA GLU A 304 -24.82 5.37 -5.07
C GLU A 304 -23.30 5.15 -5.18
N GLU A 305 -22.54 5.91 -4.38
CA GLU A 305 -21.08 5.90 -4.45
C GLU A 305 -20.48 4.50 -4.21
N SER A 306 -20.91 3.80 -3.16
CA SER A 306 -20.39 2.48 -2.78
C SER A 306 -20.63 1.44 -3.88
N ALA A 307 -21.80 1.46 -4.53
CA ALA A 307 -22.12 0.59 -5.66
C ALA A 307 -21.25 0.90 -6.89
N LEU A 308 -21.01 2.18 -7.19
CA LEU A 308 -20.16 2.61 -8.31
C LEU A 308 -18.69 2.30 -8.08
N ARG A 309 -18.20 2.50 -6.86
CA ARG A 309 -16.86 2.11 -6.41
C ARG A 309 -16.65 0.62 -6.57
N LEU A 310 -17.56 -0.20 -6.03
CA LEU A 310 -17.47 -1.65 -6.17
C LEU A 310 -17.55 -2.10 -7.63
N ARG A 311 -18.41 -1.47 -8.45
CA ARG A 311 -18.50 -1.77 -9.89
C ARG A 311 -17.17 -1.51 -10.61
N LEU A 312 -16.51 -0.40 -10.31
CA LEU A 312 -15.18 -0.11 -10.85
C LEU A 312 -14.18 -1.17 -10.37
N THR A 313 -14.20 -1.54 -9.08
CA THR A 313 -13.35 -2.59 -8.51
C THR A 313 -13.49 -3.92 -9.19
N VAL A 314 -14.71 -4.45 -9.31
CA VAL A 314 -14.98 -5.69 -10.04
C VAL A 314 -14.47 -5.59 -11.48
N ALA A 315 -14.72 -4.47 -12.15
CA ALA A 315 -14.30 -4.29 -13.53
C ALA A 315 -12.76 -4.23 -13.71
N THR A 316 -12.04 -3.61 -12.78
CA THR A 316 -10.57 -3.49 -12.84
C THR A 316 -9.84 -4.75 -12.38
N THR A 317 -10.51 -5.62 -11.62
CA THR A 317 -9.89 -6.81 -11.00
C THR A 317 -10.21 -8.11 -11.74
N ASP A 318 -11.38 -8.23 -12.37
CA ASP A 318 -11.73 -9.43 -13.14
C ASP A 318 -11.01 -9.43 -14.51
N PRO A 319 -10.11 -10.38 -14.79
CA PRO A 319 -9.39 -10.47 -16.05
C PRO A 319 -10.29 -10.75 -17.27
N ALA A 320 -11.53 -11.23 -17.07
CA ALA A 320 -12.50 -11.41 -18.15
C ALA A 320 -13.19 -10.09 -18.55
N THR A 321 -13.06 -9.03 -17.77
CA THR A 321 -13.70 -7.75 -18.06
C THR A 321 -13.02 -7.05 -19.24
N SER A 322 -13.81 -6.71 -20.26
CA SER A 322 -13.27 -5.99 -21.42
C SER A 322 -12.80 -4.57 -21.05
N PRO A 323 -11.75 -4.03 -21.68
CA PRO A 323 -11.31 -2.64 -21.45
C PRO A 323 -12.40 -1.58 -21.68
N ARG A 324 -13.38 -1.86 -22.55
CA ARG A 324 -14.54 -1.00 -22.77
C ARG A 324 -15.48 -0.97 -21.56
N ALA A 325 -15.68 -2.12 -20.91
CA ALA A 325 -16.49 -2.21 -19.71
C ALA A 325 -15.82 -1.51 -18.52
N VAL A 326 -14.50 -1.63 -18.37
CA VAL A 326 -13.74 -0.89 -17.36
C VAL A 326 -13.90 0.63 -17.55
N ARG A 327 -13.71 1.11 -18.79
CA ARG A 327 -13.94 2.53 -19.14
C ARG A 327 -15.36 3.00 -18.80
N LYS A 328 -16.36 2.17 -19.05
CA LYS A 328 -17.76 2.49 -18.72
C LYS A 328 -17.97 2.60 -17.21
N ALA A 329 -17.42 1.67 -16.43
CA ALA A 329 -17.50 1.71 -14.97
C ALA A 329 -16.81 2.96 -14.40
N TYR A 330 -15.62 3.29 -14.89
CA TYR A 330 -14.90 4.52 -14.51
C TYR A 330 -15.72 5.77 -14.80
N ARG A 331 -16.27 5.91 -16.02
CA ARG A 331 -17.08 7.07 -16.39
C ARG A 331 -18.33 7.21 -15.52
N ALA A 332 -18.96 6.11 -15.14
CA ALA A 332 -20.12 6.14 -14.26
C ALA A 332 -19.74 6.64 -12.86
N TYR A 333 -18.64 6.16 -12.29
CA TYR A 333 -18.17 6.63 -10.98
C TYR A 333 -17.69 8.08 -11.04
N HIS A 334 -16.91 8.45 -12.05
CA HIS A 334 -16.45 9.82 -12.26
C HIS A 334 -17.61 10.82 -12.41
N ALA A 335 -18.71 10.43 -13.04
CA ALA A 335 -19.89 11.29 -13.22
C ALA A 335 -20.58 11.68 -11.91
N LEU A 336 -20.32 10.98 -10.80
CA LEU A 336 -20.81 11.35 -9.47
C LEU A 336 -20.13 12.62 -8.92
N ALA A 337 -19.01 13.04 -9.51
CA ALA A 337 -18.26 14.25 -9.13
C ALA A 337 -17.85 14.27 -7.64
N VAL A 338 -17.38 13.12 -7.12
CA VAL A 338 -16.87 13.00 -5.76
C VAL A 338 -15.68 13.93 -5.50
N ASN A 339 -15.54 14.38 -4.26
CA ASN A 339 -14.52 15.35 -3.83
C ASN A 339 -13.11 14.74 -3.67
N HIS A 340 -12.93 13.45 -3.93
CA HIS A 340 -11.65 12.74 -3.84
C HIS A 340 -11.23 12.16 -5.20
N ALA A 341 -9.95 11.82 -5.35
CA ALA A 341 -9.37 11.27 -6.58
C ALA A 341 -9.44 9.73 -6.71
N GLY A 342 -10.31 9.08 -5.93
CA GLY A 342 -10.40 7.60 -5.86
C GLY A 342 -10.69 6.92 -7.20
N PRO A 343 -11.72 7.35 -7.96
CA PRO A 343 -12.04 6.76 -9.26
C PRO A 343 -10.86 6.83 -10.25
N GLU A 344 -10.17 7.97 -10.28
CA GLU A 344 -9.05 8.23 -11.18
C GLU A 344 -7.82 7.40 -10.80
N MET A 345 -7.48 7.32 -9.51
CA MET A 345 -6.38 6.48 -9.04
C MET A 345 -6.58 5.03 -9.43
N GLN A 346 -7.80 4.51 -9.21
CA GLN A 346 -8.11 3.12 -9.50
C GLN A 346 -8.06 2.82 -11.00
N TYR A 347 -8.66 3.68 -11.83
CA TYR A 347 -8.64 3.50 -13.28
C TYR A 347 -7.25 3.70 -13.89
N ALA A 348 -6.48 4.69 -13.43
CA ALA A 348 -5.11 4.93 -13.88
C ALA A 348 -4.17 3.78 -13.46
N SER A 349 -4.34 3.24 -12.25
CA SER A 349 -3.60 2.05 -11.80
C SER A 349 -3.91 0.83 -12.69
N TYR A 350 -5.19 0.61 -13.03
CA TYR A 350 -5.57 -0.42 -14.01
C TYR A 350 -4.89 -0.19 -15.36
N LEU A 351 -4.91 1.04 -15.89
CA LEU A 351 -4.30 1.34 -17.19
C LEU A 351 -2.77 1.15 -17.18
N LEU A 352 -2.08 1.57 -16.10
CA LEU A 352 -0.64 1.38 -15.92
C LEU A 352 -0.30 -0.11 -15.91
N ASN A 353 -1.04 -0.92 -15.16
CA ASN A 353 -0.79 -2.35 -15.05
C ASN A 353 -1.16 -3.07 -16.36
N ALA A 354 -2.29 -2.73 -16.98
CA ALA A 354 -2.78 -3.34 -18.20
C ALA A 354 -2.15 -2.78 -19.50
N ALA A 355 -1.12 -1.94 -19.37
CA ALA A 355 -0.51 -1.30 -20.52
C ALA A 355 0.17 -2.34 -21.43
N ARG A 356 -0.07 -2.17 -22.73
CA ARG A 356 0.56 -2.91 -23.83
C ARG A 356 1.12 -1.96 -24.87
N ARG A 357 0.78 -0.67 -24.78
CA ARG A 357 1.18 0.40 -25.69
C ARG A 357 1.39 1.70 -24.90
N PRO A 358 2.28 2.59 -25.37
CA PRO A 358 2.49 3.89 -24.73
C PRO A 358 1.22 4.74 -24.57
N ALA A 359 0.26 4.63 -25.52
CA ALA A 359 -1.00 5.37 -25.46
C ALA A 359 -1.83 5.11 -24.19
N GLN A 360 -1.74 3.91 -23.60
CA GLN A 360 -2.43 3.59 -22.35
C GLN A 360 -1.77 4.26 -21.14
N LEU A 361 -0.43 4.38 -21.16
CA LEU A 361 0.31 5.13 -20.15
C LEU A 361 0.00 6.63 -20.23
N GLN A 362 -0.17 7.15 -21.44
CA GLN A 362 -0.58 8.54 -21.67
C GLN A 362 -2.00 8.80 -21.19
N GLU A 363 -2.94 7.88 -21.46
CA GLU A 363 -4.31 7.93 -20.94
C GLU A 363 -4.32 7.93 -19.40
N ALA A 364 -3.57 7.02 -18.78
CA ALA A 364 -3.44 6.94 -17.32
C ALA A 364 -2.89 8.24 -16.72
N LEU A 365 -1.87 8.83 -17.35
CA LEU A 365 -1.32 10.11 -16.93
C LEU A 365 -2.36 11.23 -17.03
N GLY A 366 -3.08 11.33 -18.15
CA GLY A 366 -4.12 12.35 -18.34
C GLY A 366 -5.25 12.26 -17.31
N VAL A 367 -5.67 11.03 -16.96
CA VAL A 367 -6.66 10.79 -15.91
C VAL A 367 -6.17 11.32 -14.55
N MET A 368 -4.93 11.01 -14.18
CA MET A 368 -4.35 11.51 -12.93
C MET A 368 -4.16 13.04 -12.94
N GLN A 369 -3.74 13.63 -14.05
CA GLN A 369 -3.58 15.09 -14.17
C GLN A 369 -4.89 15.83 -13.90
N ALA A 370 -6.01 15.33 -14.44
CA ALA A 370 -7.32 15.93 -14.23
C ALA A 370 -7.82 15.82 -12.78
N ALA A 371 -7.31 14.86 -12.01
CA ALA A 371 -7.66 14.66 -10.61
C ALA A 371 -6.72 15.34 -9.60
N LEU A 372 -5.66 15.99 -10.07
CA LEU A 372 -4.66 16.63 -9.20
C LEU A 372 -5.27 17.63 -8.18
N PRO A 373 -6.28 18.45 -8.52
CA PRO A 373 -6.92 19.34 -7.54
C PRO A 373 -7.65 18.61 -6.39
N ARG A 374 -7.98 17.33 -6.57
CA ARG A 374 -8.65 16.47 -5.57
C ARG A 374 -7.68 15.51 -4.87
N ALA A 375 -6.37 15.67 -5.09
CA ALA A 375 -5.37 14.76 -4.52
C ALA A 375 -5.18 14.96 -3.00
N GLY A 376 -5.20 16.21 -2.53
CA GLY A 376 -4.93 16.55 -1.12
C GLY A 376 -3.60 15.95 -0.63
N GLY A 377 -3.55 15.56 0.65
CA GLY A 377 -2.41 14.88 1.28
C GLY A 377 -2.27 13.38 0.94
N ASN A 378 -2.81 12.90 -0.19
CA ASN A 378 -2.82 11.47 -0.50
C ASN A 378 -1.49 11.00 -1.13
N SER A 379 -0.63 10.34 -0.33
CA SER A 379 0.68 9.84 -0.77
C SER A 379 0.58 8.81 -1.92
N TYR A 380 -0.46 7.97 -1.94
CA TYR A 380 -0.70 7.00 -3.02
C TYR A 380 -1.01 7.68 -4.34
N PHE A 381 -1.82 8.74 -4.32
CA PHE A 381 -2.11 9.54 -5.51
C PHE A 381 -0.81 10.09 -6.09
N HIS A 382 -0.03 10.79 -5.26
CA HIS A 382 1.20 11.45 -5.71
C HIS A 382 2.25 10.44 -6.17
N ARG A 383 2.38 9.29 -5.49
CA ARG A 383 3.24 8.19 -5.94
C ARG A 383 2.84 7.69 -7.31
N LEU A 384 1.57 7.39 -7.54
CA LEU A 384 1.08 6.91 -8.83
C LEU A 384 1.29 7.96 -9.93
N TYR A 385 1.00 9.23 -9.63
CA TYR A 385 1.19 10.33 -10.57
C TYR A 385 2.66 10.51 -10.99
N LEU A 386 3.58 10.53 -10.02
CA LEU A 386 5.03 10.57 -10.27
C LEU A 386 5.50 9.36 -11.10
N SER A 387 5.00 8.17 -10.77
CA SER A 387 5.33 6.94 -11.51
C SER A 387 4.88 7.01 -12.96
N LEU A 388 3.68 7.57 -13.21
CA LEU A 388 3.15 7.76 -14.55
C LEU A 388 3.93 8.82 -15.33
N LEU A 389 4.38 9.91 -14.69
CA LEU A 389 5.27 10.87 -15.33
C LEU A 389 6.59 10.22 -15.75
N ILE A 390 7.20 9.41 -14.87
CA ILE A 390 8.43 8.65 -15.16
C ILE A 390 8.20 7.64 -16.29
N ALA A 391 7.12 6.86 -16.23
CA ALA A 391 6.75 5.89 -17.26
C ALA A 391 6.51 6.54 -18.63
N ASN A 392 5.98 7.77 -18.65
CA ASN A 392 5.79 8.58 -19.86
C ASN A 392 7.03 9.41 -20.24
N ARG A 393 8.20 9.17 -19.62
CA ARG A 393 9.47 9.86 -19.91
C ARG A 393 9.37 11.38 -19.74
N LYS A 394 8.69 11.84 -18.67
CA LYS A 394 8.59 13.25 -18.28
C LYS A 394 9.31 13.53 -16.94
N PRO A 395 10.63 13.31 -16.85
CA PRO A 395 11.36 13.43 -15.58
C PRO A 395 11.35 14.85 -15.01
N ASP A 396 11.41 15.89 -15.85
CA ASP A 396 11.47 17.27 -15.37
C ASP A 396 10.15 17.70 -14.72
N THR A 397 9.02 17.35 -15.33
CA THR A 397 7.70 17.56 -14.73
C THR A 397 7.55 16.78 -13.42
N ALA A 398 8.11 15.57 -13.35
CA ALA A 398 8.06 14.78 -12.13
C ALA A 398 8.92 15.39 -11.01
N ARG A 399 10.12 15.91 -11.32
CA ARG A 399 10.96 16.63 -10.35
C ARG A 399 10.28 17.91 -9.85
N ALA A 400 9.66 18.68 -10.75
CA ALA A 400 8.91 19.88 -10.37
C ALA A 400 7.74 19.54 -9.43
N HIS A 401 6.97 18.49 -9.75
CA HIS A 401 5.87 18.03 -8.89
C HIS A 401 6.37 17.53 -7.53
N LEU A 402 7.45 16.75 -7.50
CA LEU A 402 8.07 16.29 -6.26
C LEU A 402 8.54 17.47 -5.39
N GLY A 403 9.12 18.49 -6.00
CA GLY A 403 9.57 19.71 -5.32
C GLY A 403 8.42 20.54 -4.71
N SER A 404 7.22 20.46 -5.29
CA SER A 404 6.03 21.16 -4.78
C SER A 404 5.28 20.42 -3.67
N LEU A 405 5.65 19.17 -3.36
CA LEU A 405 5.02 18.42 -2.26
C LEU A 405 5.47 18.96 -0.91
N SER A 406 4.57 18.91 0.08
CA SER A 406 4.88 19.24 1.47
C SER A 406 5.95 18.31 2.04
N GLU A 407 6.63 18.76 3.08
CA GLU A 407 7.69 17.99 3.73
C GLU A 407 7.20 16.61 4.19
N GLY A 408 6.03 16.53 4.84
CA GLY A 408 5.47 15.26 5.31
C GLY A 408 5.14 14.27 4.18
N LEU A 409 4.71 14.77 3.02
CA LEU A 409 4.50 13.91 1.85
C LEU A 409 5.82 13.37 1.30
N ARG A 410 6.86 14.21 1.23
CA ARG A 410 8.20 13.80 0.75
C ARG A 410 8.84 12.74 1.65
N THR A 411 8.65 12.85 2.97
CA THR A 411 9.18 11.88 3.94
C THR A 411 8.34 10.59 4.04
N SER A 412 7.17 10.53 3.40
CA SER A 412 6.42 9.29 3.30
C SER A 412 7.18 8.22 2.53
N ARG A 413 7.01 6.95 2.94
CA ARG A 413 7.72 5.81 2.35
C ARG A 413 7.59 5.77 0.82
N LEU A 414 6.38 5.93 0.31
CA LEU A 414 6.10 5.79 -1.12
C LEU A 414 6.78 6.87 -1.97
N ILE A 415 6.81 8.10 -1.48
CA ILE A 415 7.41 9.23 -2.19
C ILE A 415 8.93 9.18 -2.10
N ARG A 416 9.47 8.75 -0.95
CA ARG A 416 10.92 8.55 -0.76
C ARG A 416 11.55 7.67 -1.84
N GLU A 417 10.88 6.60 -2.26
CA GLU A 417 11.34 5.73 -3.36
C GLU A 417 11.53 6.51 -4.68
N VAL A 418 10.68 7.51 -4.95
CA VAL A 418 10.78 8.36 -6.13
C VAL A 418 11.97 9.32 -6.02
N GLU A 419 12.23 9.89 -4.84
CA GLU A 419 13.42 10.71 -4.59
C GLU A 419 14.70 9.92 -4.89
N LEU A 420 14.79 8.69 -4.36
CA LEU A 420 15.93 7.79 -4.59
C LEU A 420 16.13 7.46 -6.07
N CYS A 421 15.03 7.28 -6.82
CA CYS A 421 15.07 7.10 -8.27
C CYS A 421 15.64 8.33 -9.01
N PHE A 422 15.44 9.54 -8.50
CA PHE A 422 16.00 10.75 -9.09
C PHE A 422 17.46 10.99 -8.71
N ASP A 423 17.82 10.69 -7.46
CA ASP A 423 19.19 10.83 -6.96
C ASP A 423 20.15 9.88 -7.69
N GLN A 424 19.72 8.64 -7.93
CA GLN A 424 20.55 7.68 -8.68
C GLN A 424 20.73 8.12 -10.14
N ALA A 425 19.70 8.73 -10.74
CA ALA A 425 19.77 9.22 -12.11
C ALA A 425 20.74 10.39 -12.26
N SER A 426 21.03 11.10 -11.16
CA SER A 426 22.05 12.15 -11.07
C SER A 426 23.46 11.61 -10.78
N GLY A 427 23.63 10.29 -10.65
CA GLY A 427 24.92 9.65 -10.37
C GLY A 427 25.29 9.54 -8.89
N ASN A 428 24.42 9.93 -7.96
CA ASN A 428 24.68 9.84 -6.51
C ASN A 428 24.47 8.41 -5.97
N HIS A 429 25.21 7.43 -6.50
CA HIS A 429 24.96 6.02 -6.17
C HIS A 429 25.24 5.70 -4.71
N ASP A 430 26.34 6.19 -4.12
CA ASP A 430 26.68 5.89 -2.72
C ASP A 430 25.69 6.51 -1.72
N GLY A 431 25.22 7.73 -1.99
CA GLY A 431 24.18 8.37 -1.19
C GLY A 431 22.88 7.59 -1.25
N VAL A 432 22.50 7.12 -2.44
CA VAL A 432 21.29 6.32 -2.63
C VAL A 432 21.38 4.95 -1.97
N ARG A 433 22.54 4.28 -2.02
CA ARG A 433 22.77 3.01 -1.28
C ARG A 433 22.53 3.19 0.22
N ARG A 434 23.12 4.22 0.83
CA ARG A 434 22.91 4.54 2.26
C ARG A 434 21.44 4.83 2.55
N ALA A 435 20.80 5.66 1.74
CA ALA A 435 19.39 6.01 1.96
C ALA A 435 18.44 4.82 1.77
N TRP A 436 18.76 3.85 0.90
CA TRP A 436 18.01 2.59 0.79
C TRP A 436 18.12 1.74 2.05
N ARG A 437 19.29 1.72 2.70
CA ARG A 437 19.48 1.02 3.98
C ARG A 437 18.58 1.61 5.06
N ASP A 438 18.54 2.93 5.17
CA ASP A 438 17.67 3.62 6.13
C ASP A 438 16.18 3.39 5.80
N HIS A 439 15.82 3.44 4.52
CA HIS A 439 14.46 3.18 4.03
C HIS A 439 13.97 1.76 4.39
N ILE A 440 14.86 0.77 4.26
CA ILE A 440 14.59 -0.63 4.62
C ILE A 440 14.55 -0.82 6.15
N ALA A 441 15.43 -0.16 6.90
CA ALA A 441 15.41 -0.25 8.36
C ALA A 441 14.12 0.37 8.94
N GLY A 442 13.59 1.43 8.31
CA GLY A 442 12.39 2.13 8.75
C GLY A 442 11.06 1.47 8.38
N GLY A 443 11.05 0.47 7.49
CA GLY A 443 9.80 -0.16 7.04
C GLY A 443 9.96 -1.63 6.63
N SER A 444 8.90 -2.41 6.77
CA SER A 444 8.87 -3.84 6.46
C SER A 444 8.70 -4.07 4.96
N PHE A 445 9.66 -4.73 4.31
CA PHE A 445 9.43 -5.50 3.08
C PHE A 445 9.09 -6.94 3.47
N ARG A 446 8.42 -7.72 2.60
CA ARG A 446 7.99 -9.09 2.93
C ARG A 446 9.16 -9.95 3.43
N VAL A 447 10.32 -9.85 2.77
CA VAL A 447 11.55 -10.56 3.17
C VAL A 447 12.01 -10.24 4.60
N LEU A 448 11.79 -9.03 5.10
CA LEU A 448 12.19 -8.62 6.45
C LEU A 448 11.20 -9.10 7.53
N ALA A 449 9.99 -9.45 7.10
CA ALA A 449 8.93 -9.98 7.96
C ALA A 449 8.77 -11.50 7.80
N ALA A 450 9.65 -12.15 7.04
CA ALA A 450 9.62 -13.59 6.81
C ALA A 450 10.00 -14.34 8.09
N ASP A 451 9.17 -15.30 8.49
CA ASP A 451 9.40 -16.17 9.64
C ASP A 451 9.78 -17.56 9.13
N THR A 452 11.08 -17.84 9.11
CA THR A 452 11.63 -19.11 8.59
C THR A 452 13.04 -19.34 9.13
N ALA A 453 13.41 -20.62 9.28
CA ALA A 453 14.76 -21.02 9.64
C ALA A 453 15.77 -20.79 8.50
N ALA A 454 17.06 -20.75 8.86
CA ALA A 454 18.14 -20.72 7.89
C ALA A 454 18.28 -22.08 7.19
N PRO A 455 18.60 -22.13 5.88
CA PRO A 455 18.89 -23.38 5.18
C PRO A 455 20.08 -24.11 5.79
N THR A 456 20.03 -25.45 5.80
CA THR A 456 21.09 -26.31 6.35
C THR A 456 21.89 -26.98 5.24
N PRO A 457 23.23 -27.09 5.31
CA PRO A 457 24.00 -27.80 4.28
C PRO A 457 23.54 -29.26 4.11
N ALA A 458 23.24 -29.69 2.89
CA ALA A 458 22.76 -31.04 2.58
C ALA A 458 23.89 -32.09 2.55
N SER A 459 25.15 -31.65 2.44
CA SER A 459 26.37 -32.47 2.58
C SER A 459 27.54 -31.63 3.09
N SER A 460 28.61 -32.27 3.59
CA SER A 460 29.87 -31.59 3.94
C SER A 460 30.55 -31.09 2.65
N ALA A 461 30.38 -29.81 2.33
CA ALA A 461 30.74 -29.28 1.02
C ALA A 461 32.23 -29.42 0.65
N ALA A 462 32.46 -29.69 -0.63
CA ALA A 462 33.73 -29.50 -1.32
C ALA A 462 34.17 -28.02 -1.30
N LYS A 463 35.49 -27.80 -1.40
CA LYS A 463 36.15 -26.48 -1.26
C LYS A 463 35.63 -25.43 -2.24
N THR A 464 35.47 -24.21 -1.72
CA THR A 464 35.16 -22.97 -2.43
C THR A 464 36.10 -22.75 -3.62
N SER A 465 35.51 -22.60 -4.81
CA SER A 465 36.22 -22.15 -6.01
C SER A 465 36.22 -20.62 -6.07
N ALA A 466 37.32 -20.03 -6.54
CA ALA A 466 37.43 -18.59 -6.84
C ALA A 466 36.68 -18.20 -8.13
N ALA A 467 35.43 -18.67 -8.29
CA ALA A 467 34.56 -18.29 -9.40
C ALA A 467 34.16 -16.81 -9.29
N LEU A 468 34.21 -16.05 -10.38
CA LEU A 468 33.78 -14.65 -10.36
C LEU A 468 32.26 -14.52 -10.20
N VAL A 469 31.51 -15.44 -10.83
CA VAL A 469 30.06 -15.51 -10.76
C VAL A 469 29.62 -16.84 -10.13
N THR A 470 28.71 -16.76 -9.15
CA THR A 470 28.06 -17.93 -8.53
C THR A 470 26.57 -17.91 -8.83
N VAL A 471 26.01 -19.05 -9.23
CA VAL A 471 24.58 -19.20 -9.48
C VAL A 471 23.86 -19.64 -8.21
N PHE A 472 22.75 -18.98 -7.90
CA PHE A 472 21.88 -19.28 -6.78
C PHE A 472 20.49 -19.66 -7.31
N ALA A 473 19.89 -20.70 -6.72
CA ALA A 473 18.52 -21.09 -7.05
C ALA A 473 17.82 -21.73 -5.84
N VAL A 474 16.49 -21.69 -5.83
CA VAL A 474 15.64 -22.48 -4.94
C VAL A 474 14.85 -23.44 -5.82
N VAL A 475 14.75 -24.70 -5.42
CA VAL A 475 14.09 -25.75 -6.22
C VAL A 475 13.20 -26.63 -5.36
N PHE A 476 12.06 -27.00 -5.92
CA PHE A 476 11.23 -28.10 -5.46
C PHE A 476 10.81 -28.89 -6.69
N ASN A 477 10.99 -30.21 -6.66
CA ASN A 477 10.62 -31.14 -7.73
C ASN A 477 11.04 -30.64 -9.12
N GLY A 478 12.35 -30.47 -9.30
CA GLY A 478 12.97 -29.81 -10.44
C GLY A 478 13.65 -30.74 -11.44
N ILE A 479 13.56 -32.06 -11.28
CA ILE A 479 14.46 -33.01 -11.96
C ILE A 479 14.44 -32.86 -13.49
N ASP A 480 13.28 -32.55 -14.07
CA ASP A 480 13.09 -32.34 -15.52
C ASP A 480 13.87 -31.13 -16.10
N TYR A 481 14.30 -30.20 -15.25
CA TYR A 481 14.98 -28.96 -15.65
C TYR A 481 16.49 -29.00 -15.45
N LEU A 482 16.97 -29.76 -14.47
CA LEU A 482 18.33 -29.64 -13.95
C LEU A 482 19.41 -29.86 -15.00
N ASP A 483 19.28 -30.90 -15.84
CA ASP A 483 20.27 -31.18 -16.89
C ASP A 483 20.44 -29.98 -17.82
N ALA A 484 19.33 -29.43 -18.34
CA ALA A 484 19.34 -28.29 -19.26
C ALA A 484 19.83 -27.00 -18.59
N PHE A 485 19.48 -26.81 -17.32
CA PHE A 485 19.89 -25.67 -16.49
C PHE A 485 21.41 -25.68 -16.28
N PHE A 486 21.99 -26.78 -15.78
CA PHE A 486 23.43 -26.90 -15.56
C PHE A 486 24.19 -26.78 -16.86
N ASP A 487 23.74 -27.46 -17.91
CA ASP A 487 24.33 -27.38 -19.24
C ASP A 487 24.40 -25.94 -19.77
N HIS A 488 23.33 -25.17 -19.60
CA HIS A 488 23.26 -23.78 -20.03
C HIS A 488 24.29 -22.92 -19.30
N TYR A 489 24.31 -22.99 -17.97
CA TYR A 489 25.19 -22.15 -17.16
C TYR A 489 26.66 -22.57 -17.23
N ARG A 490 26.97 -23.87 -17.29
CA ARG A 490 28.33 -24.37 -17.52
C ARG A 490 28.88 -23.92 -18.87
N ARG A 491 28.06 -23.92 -19.93
CA ARG A 491 28.45 -23.35 -21.24
C ARG A 491 28.71 -21.84 -21.20
N LEU A 492 28.01 -21.10 -20.35
CA LEU A 492 28.27 -19.68 -20.10
C LEU A 492 29.53 -19.44 -19.24
N GLY A 493 30.18 -20.49 -18.73
CA GLY A 493 31.39 -20.40 -17.92
C GLY A 493 31.17 -20.39 -16.41
N VAL A 494 29.95 -20.66 -15.93
CA VAL A 494 29.67 -20.82 -14.50
C VAL A 494 30.40 -22.05 -13.97
N ARG A 495 31.04 -21.88 -12.81
CA ARG A 495 31.87 -22.90 -12.15
C ARG A 495 31.43 -23.25 -10.73
N GLN A 496 30.42 -22.56 -10.21
CA GLN A 496 29.91 -22.77 -8.86
C GLN A 496 28.41 -22.50 -8.80
N PHE A 497 27.68 -23.39 -8.15
CA PHE A 497 26.26 -23.30 -7.88
C PHE A 497 26.00 -23.44 -6.38
N VAL A 498 25.04 -22.68 -5.87
CA VAL A 498 24.50 -22.80 -4.50
C VAL A 498 22.99 -22.96 -4.64
N ILE A 499 22.47 -24.14 -4.31
CA ILE A 499 21.07 -24.47 -4.57
C ILE A 499 20.40 -24.91 -3.28
N VAL A 500 19.25 -24.32 -2.99
CA VAL A 500 18.38 -24.71 -1.87
C VAL A 500 17.30 -25.66 -2.39
N ASP A 501 17.35 -26.92 -1.96
CA ASP A 501 16.28 -27.89 -2.14
C ASP A 501 15.19 -27.66 -1.09
N ASN A 502 13.96 -27.43 -1.55
CA ASN A 502 12.80 -27.17 -0.69
C ASN A 502 12.01 -28.44 -0.35
N GLY A 503 12.72 -29.53 -0.03
CA GLY A 503 12.11 -30.81 0.32
C GLY A 503 11.57 -31.58 -0.88
N SER A 504 12.35 -31.66 -1.96
CA SER A 504 11.96 -32.40 -3.17
C SER A 504 11.84 -33.91 -2.90
N ASN A 505 10.99 -34.58 -3.67
CA ASN A 505 10.72 -36.02 -3.55
C ASN A 505 10.82 -36.78 -4.89
N ASP A 506 11.33 -36.12 -5.93
CA ASP A 506 11.46 -36.64 -7.30
C ASP A 506 12.90 -37.06 -7.67
N GLY A 507 13.82 -37.07 -6.71
CA GLY A 507 15.25 -37.32 -6.94
C GLY A 507 16.09 -36.05 -7.18
N THR A 508 15.49 -34.86 -7.16
CA THR A 508 16.20 -33.57 -7.30
C THR A 508 17.32 -33.45 -6.29
N ARG A 509 17.04 -33.72 -5.00
CA ARG A 509 18.02 -33.57 -3.92
C ARG A 509 19.26 -34.45 -4.14
N GLU A 510 19.06 -35.73 -4.44
CA GLU A 510 20.14 -36.69 -4.70
C GLU A 510 20.95 -36.28 -5.93
N TYR A 511 20.27 -35.83 -6.99
CA TYR A 511 20.92 -35.32 -8.18
C TYR A 511 21.83 -34.13 -7.86
N LEU A 512 21.34 -33.15 -7.08
CA LEU A 512 22.11 -31.98 -6.67
C LEU A 512 23.35 -32.35 -5.85
N CYS A 513 23.20 -33.25 -4.87
CA CYS A 513 24.31 -33.72 -4.04
C CYS A 513 25.37 -34.50 -4.84
N ALA A 514 25.02 -35.08 -5.98
CA ALA A 514 25.96 -35.77 -6.85
C ALA A 514 26.78 -34.84 -7.77
N GLN A 515 26.40 -33.56 -7.89
CA GLN A 515 27.10 -32.62 -8.75
C GLN A 515 28.35 -32.05 -8.04
N PRO A 516 29.55 -32.13 -8.64
CA PRO A 516 30.79 -31.71 -8.00
C PRO A 516 30.96 -30.18 -7.86
N ASP A 517 30.18 -29.41 -8.61
CA ASP A 517 30.18 -27.94 -8.66
C ASP A 517 28.99 -27.30 -7.91
N VAL A 518 28.20 -28.11 -7.19
CA VAL A 518 27.01 -27.66 -6.44
C VAL A 518 27.25 -27.73 -4.94
N ILE A 519 26.95 -26.63 -4.25
CA ILE A 519 26.78 -26.58 -2.80
C ILE A 519 25.27 -26.64 -2.52
N ALA A 520 24.78 -27.81 -2.14
CA ALA A 520 23.38 -28.05 -1.86
C ALA A 520 23.03 -27.71 -0.40
N TYR A 521 21.89 -27.05 -0.21
CA TYR A 521 21.27 -26.76 1.08
C TYR A 521 19.86 -27.36 1.11
N ASP A 522 19.46 -27.88 2.27
CA ASP A 522 18.09 -28.33 2.54
C ASP A 522 17.32 -27.23 3.29
N GLN A 523 16.04 -27.05 2.94
CA GLN A 523 15.10 -26.23 3.71
C GLN A 523 13.65 -26.69 3.48
N THR A 524 12.95 -27.14 4.52
CA THR A 524 11.58 -27.68 4.43
C THR A 524 10.46 -26.72 4.85
N ASP A 525 10.79 -25.52 5.35
CA ASP A 525 9.81 -24.49 5.70
C ASP A 525 8.99 -24.02 4.47
N SER A 526 7.88 -23.33 4.73
CA SER A 526 7.02 -22.76 3.69
C SER A 526 7.80 -21.78 2.81
N PHE A 527 7.80 -22.07 1.50
CA PHE A 527 8.36 -21.19 0.48
C PHE A 527 7.61 -19.86 0.41
N ARG A 528 6.29 -19.86 0.62
CA ARG A 528 5.49 -18.63 0.71
C ARG A 528 5.94 -17.76 1.89
N ALA A 529 6.05 -18.35 3.08
CA ALA A 529 6.42 -17.64 4.31
C ALA A 529 7.85 -17.08 4.27
N SER A 530 8.77 -17.72 3.55
CA SER A 530 10.15 -17.25 3.34
C SER A 530 10.30 -16.10 2.32
N ALA A 531 9.19 -15.40 2.03
CA ALA A 531 9.08 -14.42 0.95
C ALA A 531 9.50 -15.00 -0.42
N HIS A 532 9.02 -16.20 -0.74
CA HIS A 532 9.34 -16.94 -1.97
C HIS A 532 10.84 -17.24 -2.08
N GLY A 533 11.43 -17.74 -0.99
CA GLY A 533 12.83 -18.21 -0.92
C GLY A 533 13.88 -17.10 -0.74
N VAL A 534 13.49 -15.83 -0.77
CA VAL A 534 14.44 -14.72 -0.64
C VAL A 534 15.11 -14.68 0.74
N ALA A 535 14.35 -14.99 1.79
CA ALA A 535 14.88 -15.06 3.16
C ALA A 535 15.98 -16.12 3.30
N TRP A 536 15.95 -17.16 2.46
CA TRP A 536 16.97 -18.21 2.41
C TRP A 536 18.18 -17.82 1.58
N ILE A 537 17.94 -17.18 0.42
CA ILE A 537 19.00 -16.86 -0.55
C ILE A 537 19.85 -15.66 -0.12
N ASN A 538 19.27 -14.61 0.46
CA ASN A 538 20.02 -13.41 0.86
C ASN A 538 21.23 -13.74 1.77
N PRO A 539 21.10 -14.52 2.86
CA PRO A 539 22.25 -14.93 3.67
C PRO A 539 23.27 -15.79 2.92
N LEU A 540 22.81 -16.67 2.03
CA LEU A 540 23.70 -17.53 1.24
C LEU A 540 24.50 -16.75 0.20
N ILE A 541 23.91 -15.71 -0.40
CA ILE A 541 24.63 -14.80 -1.30
C ILE A 541 25.74 -14.06 -0.54
N GLN A 542 25.46 -13.56 0.66
CA GLN A 542 26.48 -12.93 1.50
C GLN A 542 27.57 -13.93 1.94
N THR A 543 27.22 -15.20 2.14
CA THR A 543 28.19 -16.24 2.52
C THR A 543 29.08 -16.68 1.35
N HIS A 544 28.48 -16.88 0.17
CA HIS A 544 29.14 -17.54 -0.95
C HIS A 544 29.54 -16.61 -2.07
N ALA A 545 29.13 -15.34 -2.08
CA ALA A 545 29.43 -14.43 -3.19
C ALA A 545 29.82 -13.01 -2.75
N GLN A 546 30.08 -12.74 -1.47
CA GLN A 546 30.54 -11.43 -1.00
C GLN A 546 31.78 -10.94 -1.77
N GLY A 547 31.71 -9.71 -2.29
CA GLY A 547 32.76 -9.12 -3.14
C GLY A 547 32.88 -9.76 -4.53
N ARG A 548 31.89 -10.55 -4.93
CA ARG A 548 31.79 -11.23 -6.23
C ARG A 548 30.38 -11.04 -6.80
N TRP A 549 30.09 -11.68 -7.93
CA TRP A 549 28.77 -11.61 -8.57
C TRP A 549 27.90 -12.81 -8.20
N ALA A 550 26.64 -12.53 -7.86
CA ALA A 550 25.60 -13.53 -7.65
C ALA A 550 24.57 -13.47 -8.79
N LEU A 551 24.29 -14.62 -9.39
CA LEU A 551 23.16 -14.79 -10.31
C LEU A 551 22.06 -15.59 -9.62
N PHE A 552 21.00 -14.93 -9.16
CA PHE A 552 19.84 -15.58 -8.55
C PHE A 552 18.73 -15.82 -9.60
N VAL A 553 18.45 -17.08 -9.92
CA VAL A 553 17.52 -17.50 -10.97
C VAL A 553 16.68 -18.70 -10.55
N ASP A 554 15.50 -18.85 -11.14
CA ASP A 554 14.71 -20.07 -11.04
C ASP A 554 15.31 -21.17 -11.95
N ILE A 555 15.13 -22.45 -11.62
CA ILE A 555 15.67 -23.58 -12.41
C ILE A 555 15.11 -23.69 -13.83
N ASP A 556 13.99 -23.02 -14.12
CA ASP A 556 13.39 -22.92 -15.45
C ASP A 556 13.79 -21.63 -16.20
N GLU A 557 14.73 -20.84 -15.68
CA GLU A 557 15.21 -19.58 -16.26
C GLU A 557 16.64 -19.72 -16.81
N HIS A 558 16.84 -19.43 -18.10
CA HIS A 558 18.16 -19.43 -18.74
C HIS A 558 18.57 -18.00 -19.11
N LEU A 559 19.62 -17.47 -18.47
CA LEU A 559 20.15 -16.13 -18.75
C LEU A 559 20.72 -16.04 -20.17
N VAL A 560 20.33 -15.01 -20.91
CA VAL A 560 20.94 -14.62 -22.19
C VAL A 560 21.24 -13.12 -22.21
N PHE A 561 22.31 -12.75 -22.89
CA PHE A 561 22.79 -11.37 -23.01
C PHE A 561 23.52 -11.16 -24.35
N PRO A 562 23.65 -9.92 -24.86
CA PRO A 562 24.25 -9.68 -26.18
C PRO A 562 25.64 -10.33 -26.31
N GLY A 563 25.79 -11.25 -27.26
CA GLY A 563 27.03 -12.00 -27.51
C GLY A 563 27.15 -13.35 -26.77
N SER A 564 26.22 -13.70 -25.88
CA SER A 564 26.22 -15.00 -25.19
C SER A 564 26.06 -16.20 -26.13
N ASP A 565 25.35 -16.03 -27.26
CA ASP A 565 25.24 -17.03 -28.33
C ASP A 565 26.43 -16.99 -29.32
N GLN A 566 27.41 -16.13 -29.09
CA GLN A 566 28.62 -15.94 -29.90
C GLN A 566 29.90 -16.22 -29.10
N GLY A 567 29.77 -16.89 -27.94
CA GLY A 567 30.89 -17.36 -27.13
C GLY A 567 31.31 -16.43 -25.99
N ARG A 568 30.63 -15.30 -25.75
CA ARG A 568 30.89 -14.48 -24.56
C ARG A 568 30.44 -15.20 -23.30
N SER A 569 31.29 -15.19 -22.28
CA SER A 569 31.04 -15.82 -20.99
C SER A 569 30.30 -14.87 -20.04
N ILE A 570 29.75 -15.44 -18.96
CA ILE A 570 29.15 -14.66 -17.88
C ILE A 570 30.20 -13.84 -17.12
N ASP A 571 31.45 -14.32 -17.08
CA ASP A 571 32.57 -13.59 -16.48
C ASP A 571 32.88 -12.32 -17.28
N ASP A 572 32.74 -12.34 -18.61
CA ASP A 572 32.94 -11.14 -19.44
C ASP A 572 31.88 -10.07 -19.13
N LEU A 573 30.63 -10.50 -18.92
CA LEU A 573 29.54 -9.62 -18.50
C LEU A 573 29.80 -9.02 -17.11
N ALA A 574 30.24 -9.85 -16.15
CA ALA A 574 30.58 -9.41 -14.80
C ALA A 574 31.74 -8.40 -14.79
N ARG A 575 32.84 -8.70 -15.50
CA ARG A 575 34.00 -7.79 -15.63
C ARG A 575 33.64 -6.48 -16.33
N TYR A 576 32.74 -6.52 -17.31
CA TYR A 576 32.20 -5.30 -17.92
C TYR A 576 31.42 -4.47 -16.89
N GLY A 577 30.63 -5.11 -16.03
CA GLY A 577 29.97 -4.45 -14.91
C GLY A 577 30.98 -3.74 -14.02
N GLU A 578 32.03 -4.45 -13.59
CA GLU A 578 33.11 -3.89 -12.75
C GLU A 578 33.82 -2.71 -13.40
N GLN A 579 34.23 -2.82 -14.66
CA GLN A 579 34.93 -1.74 -15.36
C GLN A 579 34.05 -0.51 -15.61
N THR A 580 32.74 -0.69 -15.75
CA THR A 580 31.79 0.42 -15.95
C THR A 580 31.22 0.97 -14.64
N GLY A 581 31.63 0.42 -13.48
CA GLY A 581 31.07 0.77 -12.17
C GLY A 581 29.61 0.35 -11.98
N SER A 582 29.12 -0.56 -12.81
CA SER A 582 27.77 -1.13 -12.72
C SER A 582 27.74 -2.25 -11.68
N GLY A 583 26.72 -2.25 -10.82
CA GLY A 583 26.51 -3.30 -9.82
C GLY A 583 25.42 -4.31 -10.18
N CYS A 584 24.63 -4.08 -11.23
CA CYS A 584 23.59 -5.02 -11.65
C CYS A 584 23.22 -4.88 -13.13
N PHE A 585 22.52 -5.89 -13.67
CA PHE A 585 22.00 -5.89 -15.03
C PHE A 585 20.48 -6.06 -15.03
N ALA A 586 19.77 -5.06 -15.57
CA ALA A 586 18.33 -5.17 -15.77
C ALA A 586 18.00 -6.34 -16.72
N SER A 587 16.96 -7.09 -16.38
CA SER A 587 16.52 -8.28 -17.10
C SER A 587 15.01 -8.38 -17.18
N PHE A 588 14.50 -9.39 -17.87
CA PHE A 588 13.09 -9.75 -17.86
C PHE A 588 12.87 -11.21 -18.27
N MET A 589 11.73 -11.78 -17.86
CA MET A 589 11.30 -13.10 -18.31
C MET A 589 10.76 -13.05 -19.75
N LEU A 590 11.38 -13.81 -20.63
CA LEU A 590 10.90 -14.13 -21.97
C LEU A 590 10.28 -15.53 -21.93
N ASP A 591 8.96 -15.60 -21.73
CA ASP A 591 8.26 -16.88 -21.63
C ASP A 591 8.38 -17.70 -22.93
N MET A 592 8.99 -18.87 -22.82
CA MET A 592 9.27 -19.80 -23.91
C MET A 592 8.19 -20.89 -23.97
N PHE A 593 7.54 -21.04 -25.12
CA PHE A 593 6.49 -22.03 -25.31
C PHE A 593 6.67 -22.85 -26.59
N ALA A 594 6.04 -24.02 -26.61
CA ALA A 594 5.94 -24.88 -27.77
C ALA A 594 4.55 -24.82 -28.40
N THR A 595 4.45 -25.14 -29.68
CA THR A 595 3.16 -25.50 -30.30
C THR A 595 2.81 -26.95 -29.93
N PRO A 596 1.54 -27.39 -30.07
CA PRO A 596 1.18 -28.78 -29.86
C PRO A 596 2.03 -29.77 -30.68
N ALA A 597 2.46 -29.39 -31.89
CA ALA A 597 3.31 -30.21 -32.75
C ALA A 597 4.80 -30.24 -32.33
N SER A 598 5.25 -29.29 -31.49
CA SER A 598 6.65 -29.21 -31.06
C SER A 598 6.86 -29.51 -29.58
N ALA A 599 5.80 -29.60 -28.77
CA ALA A 599 5.88 -29.77 -27.32
C ALA A 599 6.67 -31.02 -26.89
N ALA A 600 6.51 -32.13 -27.61
CA ALA A 600 7.20 -33.39 -27.34
C ALA A 600 8.74 -33.32 -27.54
N LYS A 601 9.27 -32.22 -28.08
CA LYS A 601 10.71 -32.03 -28.30
C LYS A 601 11.43 -31.36 -27.11
N GLY A 602 10.81 -31.35 -25.92
CA GLY A 602 11.36 -30.74 -24.71
C GLY A 602 11.76 -29.27 -24.92
N PHE A 603 12.88 -28.85 -24.33
CA PHE A 603 13.43 -27.49 -24.47
C PHE A 603 13.58 -27.03 -25.93
N ALA A 604 14.05 -27.90 -26.84
CA ALA A 604 14.22 -27.57 -28.26
C ALA A 604 12.87 -27.26 -28.97
N GLY A 605 11.78 -27.83 -28.47
CA GLY A 605 10.42 -27.57 -28.92
C GLY A 605 9.83 -26.25 -28.42
N HIS A 606 10.32 -25.76 -27.27
CA HIS A 606 9.88 -24.56 -26.58
C HIS A 606 10.65 -23.34 -27.05
N ARG A 607 10.49 -23.05 -28.35
CA ARG A 607 11.26 -22.01 -29.05
C ARG A 607 10.43 -20.81 -29.47
N TYR A 608 9.16 -20.73 -29.08
CA TYR A 608 8.28 -19.63 -29.43
C TYR A 608 8.10 -18.69 -28.24
N PHE A 609 7.90 -17.40 -28.52
CA PHE A 609 7.61 -16.38 -27.53
C PHE A 609 6.63 -15.33 -28.09
N ASP A 610 6.05 -14.53 -27.20
CA ASP A 610 5.15 -13.42 -27.55
C ASP A 610 5.92 -12.19 -28.00
N SER A 611 5.57 -11.56 -29.12
CA SER A 611 6.25 -10.32 -29.55
C SER A 611 5.76 -9.05 -28.87
N GLY A 612 4.71 -9.12 -28.06
CA GLY A 612 4.04 -7.98 -27.43
C GLY A 612 4.61 -7.65 -26.06
N TYR A 613 5.72 -6.92 -26.03
CA TYR A 613 6.28 -6.34 -24.81
C TYR A 613 6.22 -4.81 -24.84
N LEU A 614 6.00 -4.22 -23.67
CA LEU A 614 6.12 -2.79 -23.42
C LEU A 614 7.22 -2.57 -22.38
N ILE A 615 8.14 -1.66 -22.68
CA ILE A 615 9.27 -1.33 -21.81
C ILE A 615 9.23 0.17 -21.51
N PHE A 616 9.31 0.54 -20.23
CA PHE A 616 9.32 1.94 -19.80
C PHE A 616 10.10 2.12 -18.50
N PRO A 617 10.54 3.35 -18.16
CA PRO A 617 11.24 3.63 -16.90
C PRO A 617 10.35 3.35 -15.67
N GLY A 618 10.96 2.85 -14.60
CA GLY A 618 10.31 2.55 -13.32
C GLY A 618 10.96 3.28 -12.15
N VAL A 619 10.30 3.24 -10.99
CA VAL A 619 10.76 3.91 -9.75
C VAL A 619 11.71 3.05 -8.92
N LEU A 620 11.51 1.73 -8.90
CA LEU A 620 12.31 0.81 -8.09
C LEU A 620 13.45 0.19 -8.90
N PRO A 621 14.63 -0.09 -8.31
CA PRO A 621 15.72 -0.83 -8.98
C PRO A 621 15.19 -2.12 -9.61
N PRO A 622 15.46 -2.42 -10.89
CA PRO A 622 16.47 -1.80 -11.77
C PRO A 622 15.99 -0.58 -12.58
N TYR A 623 15.06 0.20 -12.06
CA TYR A 623 14.49 1.45 -12.63
C TYR A 623 13.89 1.27 -14.04
N ARG A 624 13.47 0.05 -14.35
CA ARG A 624 12.90 -0.36 -15.63
C ARG A 624 11.73 -1.30 -15.39
N VAL A 625 10.65 -1.10 -16.13
CA VAL A 625 9.48 -1.99 -16.14
C VAL A 625 9.33 -2.63 -17.51
N VAL A 626 9.13 -3.94 -17.51
CA VAL A 626 8.74 -4.72 -18.68
C VAL A 626 7.36 -5.33 -18.41
N GLN A 627 6.45 -5.20 -19.36
CA GLN A 627 5.10 -5.74 -19.31
C GLN A 627 4.78 -6.48 -20.61
N GLY A 628 3.88 -7.47 -20.53
CA GLY A 628 3.42 -8.23 -21.68
C GLY A 628 3.64 -9.73 -21.51
N GLY A 629 4.08 -10.39 -22.59
CA GLY A 629 4.35 -11.83 -22.57
C GLY A 629 3.11 -12.70 -22.74
N VAL A 630 3.37 -13.99 -22.98
CA VAL A 630 2.32 -14.97 -23.32
C VAL A 630 1.39 -15.25 -22.15
N ARG A 631 1.92 -15.28 -20.90
CA ARG A 631 1.10 -15.47 -19.71
C ARG A 631 0.05 -14.37 -19.58
N GLY A 632 0.43 -13.12 -19.72
CA GLY A 632 -0.51 -12.00 -19.66
C GLY A 632 -1.50 -11.99 -20.83
N ARG A 633 -1.09 -12.42 -22.03
CA ARG A 633 -2.01 -12.58 -23.17
C ARG A 633 -3.06 -13.64 -22.93
N LEU A 634 -2.65 -14.82 -22.46
CA LEU A 634 -3.57 -15.93 -22.23
C LEU A 634 -4.50 -15.58 -21.08
N THR A 635 -3.95 -15.02 -20.00
CA THR A 635 -4.69 -14.86 -18.76
C THR A 635 -5.46 -13.55 -18.61
N GLY A 636 -5.17 -12.55 -19.43
CA GLY A 636 -5.65 -11.19 -19.19
C GLY A 636 -5.06 -10.53 -17.93
N ARG A 637 -4.24 -11.26 -17.15
CA ARG A 637 -3.58 -10.75 -15.96
C ARG A 637 -2.23 -10.12 -16.29
N GLN A 638 -1.73 -9.40 -15.31
CA GLN A 638 -0.42 -8.79 -15.36
C GLN A 638 0.49 -9.54 -14.39
N PHE A 639 1.70 -9.80 -14.86
CA PHE A 639 2.73 -10.46 -14.08
C PHE A 639 3.91 -9.52 -13.97
N LEU A 640 4.55 -9.52 -12.81
CA LEU A 640 5.84 -8.91 -12.66
C LEU A 640 6.85 -9.76 -13.45
N ILE A 641 7.27 -9.26 -14.61
CA ILE A 641 8.21 -9.96 -15.49
C ILE A 641 9.58 -9.27 -15.59
N THR A 642 9.71 -8.03 -15.12
CA THR A 642 11.00 -7.38 -14.89
C THR A 642 11.81 -8.21 -13.91
N LYS A 643 13.10 -8.43 -14.18
CA LYS A 643 14.03 -9.15 -13.32
C LYS A 643 15.33 -8.33 -13.18
N SER A 644 16.14 -8.61 -12.18
CA SER A 644 17.52 -8.11 -12.05
C SER A 644 18.37 -9.16 -11.34
N PRO A 645 18.61 -10.32 -11.99
CA PRO A 645 19.07 -11.52 -11.30
C PRO A 645 20.59 -11.51 -11.07
N LEU A 646 21.36 -10.76 -11.87
CA LEU A 646 22.82 -10.69 -11.77
C LEU A 646 23.23 -9.40 -11.04
N VAL A 647 23.76 -9.55 -9.84
CA VAL A 647 24.16 -8.45 -8.96
C VAL A 647 25.58 -8.65 -8.42
N HIS A 648 26.31 -7.56 -8.25
CA HIS A 648 27.53 -7.52 -7.45
C HIS A 648 27.14 -7.50 -5.97
N VAL A 649 27.78 -8.33 -5.16
CA VAL A 649 27.38 -8.55 -3.77
C VAL A 649 28.22 -7.70 -2.83
N ASP A 650 27.68 -6.52 -2.52
CA ASP A 650 28.16 -5.68 -1.43
C ASP A 650 27.38 -5.99 -0.13
N PRO A 651 27.89 -5.60 1.06
CA PRO A 651 27.27 -5.93 2.34
C PRO A 651 25.83 -5.43 2.53
N ASP A 652 25.41 -4.41 1.78
CA ASP A 652 24.08 -3.80 1.83
C ASP A 652 23.17 -4.19 0.66
N VAL A 653 23.58 -5.18 -0.14
CA VAL A 653 22.76 -5.74 -1.22
C VAL A 653 21.80 -6.78 -0.70
N LEU A 654 20.51 -6.55 -0.90
CA LEU A 654 19.42 -7.47 -0.57
C LEU A 654 18.43 -7.54 -1.73
N PHE A 655 18.03 -8.75 -2.12
CA PHE A 655 16.81 -8.95 -2.89
C PHE A 655 15.59 -8.68 -2.00
N LEU A 656 14.57 -8.01 -2.55
CA LEU A 656 13.39 -7.54 -1.80
C LEU A 656 12.09 -8.24 -2.17
N GLU A 657 11.89 -8.54 -3.46
CA GLU A 657 10.70 -9.22 -4.00
C GLU A 657 11.17 -10.23 -5.05
N ASN A 658 11.63 -11.41 -4.61
CA ASN A 658 12.41 -12.35 -5.42
C ASN A 658 13.58 -11.63 -6.17
N ASN A 659 14.07 -12.19 -7.27
CA ASN A 659 15.03 -11.58 -8.18
C ASN A 659 14.41 -10.50 -9.09
N HIS A 660 13.28 -9.88 -8.70
CA HIS A 660 12.68 -8.76 -9.42
C HIS A 660 13.29 -7.41 -9.04
N PHE A 661 13.45 -7.19 -7.72
CA PHE A 661 13.94 -5.95 -7.14
C PHE A 661 14.99 -6.23 -6.06
N HIS A 662 15.94 -5.31 -5.93
CA HIS A 662 16.97 -5.33 -4.91
C HIS A 662 17.18 -3.90 -4.35
N THR A 663 17.95 -3.76 -3.27
CA THR A 663 18.49 -2.46 -2.84
C THR A 663 19.27 -1.78 -3.96
N HIS A 664 19.44 -0.46 -3.91
CA HIS A 664 20.07 0.25 -5.02
C HIS A 664 21.46 -0.28 -5.39
N LEU A 665 21.62 -0.60 -6.67
CA LEU A 665 22.90 -0.85 -7.32
C LEU A 665 22.93 -0.02 -8.61
N PRO A 666 24.09 0.54 -9.01
CA PRO A 666 24.23 1.17 -10.32
C PRO A 666 23.85 0.17 -11.42
N VAL A 667 22.92 0.54 -12.30
CA VAL A 667 22.38 -0.37 -13.33
C VAL A 667 23.19 -0.22 -14.61
N ALA A 668 23.67 -1.34 -15.16
CA ALA A 668 24.34 -1.37 -16.45
C ALA A 668 23.41 -0.93 -17.59
N LYS A 669 23.98 -0.26 -18.59
CA LYS A 669 23.25 0.09 -19.82
C LYS A 669 22.97 -1.12 -20.72
N VAL A 670 23.82 -2.15 -20.64
CA VAL A 670 23.57 -3.45 -21.27
C VAL A 670 22.48 -4.16 -20.48
N THR A 671 21.48 -4.72 -21.17
CA THR A 671 20.42 -5.50 -20.52
C THR A 671 20.50 -6.97 -20.88
N THR A 672 19.84 -7.80 -20.07
CA THR A 672 19.77 -9.25 -20.25
C THR A 672 18.32 -9.72 -20.37
N ALA A 673 18.12 -11.00 -20.67
CA ALA A 673 16.81 -11.65 -20.60
C ALA A 673 16.95 -13.04 -19.98
N LEU A 674 15.87 -13.54 -19.39
CA LEU A 674 15.74 -14.91 -18.93
C LEU A 674 14.82 -15.64 -19.90
N LEU A 675 15.33 -16.59 -20.66
CA LEU A 675 14.49 -17.53 -21.41
C LEU A 675 13.80 -18.42 -20.37
N HIS A 676 12.49 -18.24 -20.19
CA HIS A 676 11.74 -18.83 -19.09
C HIS A 676 10.89 -20.01 -19.60
N TYR A 677 11.29 -21.22 -19.24
CA TYR A 677 10.79 -22.50 -19.76
C TYR A 677 9.65 -23.10 -18.92
N LYS A 678 8.74 -22.26 -18.44
CA LYS A 678 7.64 -22.64 -17.54
C LYS A 678 6.75 -23.76 -18.08
N PHE A 679 6.67 -23.91 -19.40
CA PHE A 679 5.77 -24.84 -20.09
C PHE A 679 6.43 -26.16 -20.53
N VAL A 680 7.73 -26.35 -20.30
CA VAL A 680 8.48 -27.55 -20.76
C VAL A 680 8.13 -28.79 -19.93
N GLY A 681 7.85 -29.93 -20.56
CA GLY A 681 7.47 -31.15 -19.82
C GLY A 681 5.98 -31.16 -19.46
N ASP A 682 5.60 -31.82 -18.35
CA ASP A 682 4.20 -31.84 -17.90
C ASP A 682 3.85 -30.59 -17.09
N ALA A 683 3.68 -29.47 -17.80
CA ALA A 683 3.31 -28.20 -17.18
C ALA A 683 1.94 -28.26 -16.48
N THR A 684 1.01 -29.10 -16.95
CA THR A 684 -0.31 -29.24 -16.33
C THR A 684 -0.20 -29.91 -14.96
N ALA A 685 0.55 -31.00 -14.85
CA ALA A 685 0.78 -31.66 -13.56
C ALA A 685 1.47 -30.73 -12.56
N ARG A 686 2.54 -30.03 -12.97
CA ARG A 686 3.24 -29.08 -12.09
C ARG A 686 2.37 -27.90 -11.69
N PHE A 687 1.50 -27.41 -12.57
CA PHE A 687 0.58 -26.34 -12.20
C PHE A 687 -0.49 -26.84 -11.22
N ALA A 688 -0.96 -28.08 -11.34
CA ALA A 688 -1.85 -28.69 -10.37
C ALA A 688 -1.18 -28.84 -8.99
N GLU A 689 0.06 -29.33 -8.96
CA GLU A 689 0.87 -29.43 -7.74
C GLU A 689 1.09 -28.05 -7.09
N ALA A 690 1.43 -27.03 -7.89
CA ALA A 690 1.60 -25.66 -7.41
C ALA A 690 0.32 -25.03 -6.84
N VAL A 691 -0.86 -25.43 -7.36
CA VAL A 691 -2.16 -25.01 -6.81
C VAL A 691 -2.46 -25.73 -5.50
N ASP A 692 -2.22 -27.04 -5.45
CA ASP A 692 -2.47 -27.87 -4.27
C ASP A 692 -1.61 -27.44 -3.08
N ARG A 693 -0.33 -27.16 -3.33
CA ARG A 693 0.60 -26.68 -2.29
C ARG A 693 0.30 -25.28 -1.78
N GLY A 694 -0.24 -24.39 -2.61
CA GLY A 694 -0.52 -23.00 -2.20
C GLY A 694 0.71 -22.15 -1.84
N GLU A 695 1.93 -22.62 -2.14
CA GLU A 695 3.20 -22.00 -1.72
C GLU A 695 3.64 -20.79 -2.58
N HIS A 696 2.92 -20.50 -3.66
CA HIS A 696 3.21 -19.37 -4.53
C HIS A 696 2.32 -18.18 -4.23
N PHE A 697 2.75 -16.99 -4.67
CA PHE A 697 2.08 -15.72 -4.43
C PHE A 697 0.54 -15.79 -4.53
N LEU A 698 -0.15 -15.34 -3.46
CA LEU A 698 -1.60 -15.40 -3.31
C LEU A 698 -2.18 -16.82 -3.52
N GLY A 699 -1.54 -17.81 -2.90
CA GLY A 699 -1.97 -19.21 -2.91
C GLY A 699 -1.99 -19.84 -4.30
N GLY A 700 -1.04 -19.48 -5.17
CA GLY A 700 -0.94 -20.05 -6.52
C GLY A 700 -2.01 -19.55 -7.50
N ARG A 701 -2.56 -18.35 -7.30
CA ARG A 701 -3.56 -17.70 -8.20
C ARG A 701 -3.23 -17.81 -9.69
N PHE A 702 -1.97 -17.56 -10.04
CA PHE A 702 -1.48 -17.70 -11.41
C PHE A 702 -1.72 -19.10 -12.00
N TYR A 703 -1.43 -20.14 -11.23
CA TYR A 703 -1.48 -21.52 -11.69
C TYR A 703 -2.91 -21.98 -11.94
N ARG A 704 -3.86 -21.60 -11.08
CA ARG A 704 -5.31 -21.83 -11.32
C ARG A 704 -5.76 -21.23 -12.67
N ASP A 705 -5.36 -19.98 -12.89
CA ASP A 705 -5.67 -19.23 -14.11
C ASP A 705 -5.08 -19.86 -15.38
N MET A 706 -3.90 -20.47 -15.27
CA MET A 706 -3.25 -21.18 -16.38
C MET A 706 -3.88 -22.54 -16.62
N LEU A 707 -4.19 -23.32 -15.58
CA LEU A 707 -4.89 -24.60 -15.68
C LEU A 707 -6.25 -24.44 -16.40
N ALA A 708 -6.98 -23.36 -16.10
CA ALA A 708 -8.25 -23.08 -16.77
C ALA A 708 -8.11 -22.79 -18.28
N ARG A 709 -6.91 -22.46 -18.76
CA ARG A 709 -6.67 -21.95 -20.13
C ARG A 709 -5.84 -22.86 -21.00
N LEU A 710 -4.90 -23.60 -20.41
CA LEU A 710 -4.12 -24.59 -21.15
C LEU A 710 -4.99 -25.80 -21.46
N LYS A 711 -5.03 -26.19 -22.74
CA LYS A 711 -5.74 -27.38 -23.21
C LYS A 711 -4.73 -28.31 -23.87
N GLY A 712 -4.28 -29.31 -23.11
CA GLY A 712 -3.24 -30.25 -23.53
C GLY A 712 -1.85 -29.60 -23.62
N ASN A 713 -0.93 -30.28 -24.31
CA ASN A 713 0.46 -29.87 -24.39
C ASN A 713 0.69 -28.79 -25.46
N GLY A 714 1.28 -27.67 -25.05
CA GLY A 714 1.65 -26.56 -25.93
C GLY A 714 0.56 -25.49 -26.13
N ILE A 715 0.96 -24.36 -26.71
CA ILE A 715 0.14 -23.17 -26.91
C ILE A 715 -0.06 -22.96 -28.41
N ARG A 716 -1.31 -22.77 -28.85
CA ARG A 716 -1.61 -22.45 -30.24
C ARG A 716 -1.03 -21.09 -30.61
N ARG A 717 -0.15 -21.07 -31.62
CA ARG A 717 0.47 -19.83 -32.11
C ARG A 717 -0.56 -18.95 -32.84
N GLY A 718 -0.44 -17.64 -32.65
CA GLY A 718 -1.07 -16.63 -33.52
C GLY A 718 -0.02 -15.75 -34.20
N LEU A 719 -0.46 -14.68 -34.88
CA LEU A 719 0.44 -13.72 -35.54
C LEU A 719 1.38 -12.98 -34.57
N TRP A 720 1.01 -12.97 -33.28
CA TRP A 720 1.78 -12.43 -32.15
C TRP A 720 2.96 -13.32 -31.73
N ALA A 721 3.01 -14.58 -32.18
CA ALA A 721 4.10 -15.48 -31.82
C ALA A 721 5.31 -15.27 -32.74
N ARG A 722 6.50 -15.43 -32.18
CA ARG A 722 7.78 -15.45 -32.90
C ARG A 722 8.59 -16.65 -32.47
N SER A 723 9.31 -17.28 -33.40
CA SER A 723 10.35 -18.24 -33.04
C SER A 723 11.58 -17.46 -32.59
N TYR A 724 12.17 -17.89 -31.48
CA TYR A 724 13.50 -17.51 -31.04
C TYR A 724 14.55 -18.09 -32.00
N ARG A 725 15.51 -17.23 -32.38
CA ARG A 725 16.62 -17.54 -33.30
C ARG A 725 17.99 -17.15 -32.74
N GLY A 726 18.04 -16.63 -31.51
CA GLY A 726 19.27 -16.13 -30.90
C GLY A 726 19.13 -14.70 -30.38
N VAL A 727 20.14 -14.24 -29.67
CA VAL A 727 20.10 -13.01 -28.88
C VAL A 727 20.06 -11.78 -29.77
N SER A 728 20.77 -11.79 -30.91
CA SER A 728 20.73 -10.67 -31.86
C SER A 728 19.32 -10.38 -32.39
N GLN A 729 18.40 -11.36 -32.36
CA GLN A 729 16.99 -11.11 -32.65
C GLN A 729 16.35 -10.18 -31.60
N LEU A 730 16.61 -10.43 -30.31
CA LEU A 730 16.04 -9.65 -29.22
C LEU A 730 16.57 -8.20 -29.24
N THR A 731 17.86 -8.01 -29.55
CA THR A 731 18.45 -6.68 -29.75
C THR A 731 17.79 -5.94 -30.92
N ARG A 732 17.63 -6.59 -32.09
CA ARG A 732 16.93 -5.97 -33.24
C ARG A 732 15.46 -5.65 -32.96
N MET A 733 14.83 -6.37 -32.03
CA MET A 733 13.46 -6.10 -31.59
C MET A 733 13.38 -5.00 -30.52
N GLY A 734 14.51 -4.46 -30.05
CA GLY A 734 14.55 -3.47 -28.97
C GLY A 734 14.18 -4.05 -27.60
N LEU A 735 14.26 -5.37 -27.44
CA LEU A 735 14.01 -6.05 -26.16
C LEU A 735 15.26 -6.12 -25.28
N LEU A 736 16.44 -6.16 -25.91
CA LEU A 736 17.74 -6.05 -25.24
C LEU A 736 18.48 -4.81 -25.72
N ASP A 737 19.13 -4.14 -24.78
CA ASP A 737 19.97 -2.98 -25.02
C ASP A 737 21.45 -3.42 -24.98
N THR A 738 22.25 -2.88 -25.89
CA THR A 738 23.72 -3.03 -25.95
C THR A 738 24.38 -1.65 -25.94
N THR A 739 25.71 -1.60 -25.82
CA THR A 739 26.49 -0.36 -25.92
C THR A 739 27.68 -0.53 -26.85
N PRO A 740 28.19 0.56 -27.47
CA PRO A 740 29.41 0.48 -28.27
C PRO A 740 30.62 -0.06 -27.50
N ASP A 741 30.70 0.23 -26.19
CA ASP A 741 31.78 -0.26 -25.33
C ASP A 741 31.67 -1.77 -25.10
N TRP A 742 30.44 -2.28 -24.88
CA TRP A 742 30.20 -3.71 -24.83
C TRP A 742 30.46 -4.38 -26.18
N ASP A 743 30.01 -3.80 -27.29
CA ASP A 743 30.17 -4.41 -28.62
C ASP A 743 31.66 -4.55 -29.00
N LYS A 744 32.53 -3.65 -28.51
CA LYS A 744 33.99 -3.70 -28.70
C LYS A 744 34.74 -4.50 -27.63
N TRP A 745 34.04 -4.93 -26.58
CA TRP A 745 34.62 -5.69 -25.48
C TRP A 745 35.19 -7.02 -25.99
N SER A 746 36.46 -7.26 -25.69
CA SER A 746 37.23 -8.44 -26.10
C SER A 746 37.56 -9.33 -24.91
#